data_AF-A0A166U849-F1
#
_entry.id   AF-A0A166U849-F1
#
_cell.length_a   1.000
_cell.length_b   1.000
_cell.length_c   1.000
_cell.angle_alpha   90.00
_cell.angle_beta   90.00
_cell.angle_gamma   90.00
#
_symmetry.space_group_name_H-M   'P 1'
#
loop_
_entity.id
_entity.type
_entity.pdbx_description
1 polymer ?
#
loop_
_entity_poly.entity_id
_entity_poly.type
_entity_poly.pdbx_seq_one_letter_code
_entity_poly.pdbx_strand_id
1 'polypeptide(L)'
;MASPEHRHDDEEHQNHHHDQAQPREKLKFFKSPVAGSTSSASLKDTIDQIPQFRRYEEPTLLEIFYDLFFAANYNVFSENREVTNHNSFKAYIGYFSLLWLTWFLTTAYDVRFLTDSIFERAARGLHLGVLVGFAVVAPIFDPSKQNASVMQGMSIMLCMSRITLAVEYGNTLWHVKRYKRCRLPLYLTIALNIITTFIYLGVAFRFTDNKNSRVFVTWYVISALEAVATLAISYFWPVMGFSQTHLIKRMTLLTVMMLGDGLVNIAKEIVIIVKSSVGWSADTIGAVTAGVATIYFVFLVYFDWLRSTFYMAPVRQIVWTALHYPLHLSMVLFIQAFTQYIIWGELMRILAKATADLFSDAALGSLMNSTSAQVANATQDFVDNFFLSYPPKVPEISQTVQAGIKNLSSLPDTLWNQLGRAVLSNDFSFVETVNNDTLSTFVDSISGITSALNNNIFQILDIDVAKDEKSSAAPSTTNFTTSVLQGKQDKTFGRFRLLFAYGYLTAGLCLIFMSFLSIVARTTRWKPWPLIRLALIFALAIGTASVSAIWYQGPGTTTGETALTFIDDPLGRYLMTPWVILTIFVVFTVVLILTHIGAHGAADRTKRSGAFFPRAATFFSRKNDKEGPYDPVSLPLTPSQQWSKKERSGSYNLTADDSRDASPSPYGGRRAEDATPSSYDPLKLPTDYRGPSLR
;
A
#
# COMPACT_ATOMS: atom_id res chain seq x y z
N MET A 1 73.82 59.84 1.63
CA MET A 1 73.14 60.70 0.65
C MET A 1 72.34 59.79 -0.29
N ALA A 2 71.02 60.01 -0.35
CA ALA A 2 70.08 59.64 -1.42
C ALA A 2 69.92 58.17 -1.90
N SER A 3 68.72 57.64 -1.60
CA SER A 3 67.84 56.60 -2.20
C SER A 3 67.86 56.36 -3.72
N PRO A 4 67.09 55.36 -4.26
CA PRO A 4 66.49 54.16 -3.63
C PRO A 4 66.74 52.85 -4.42
N GLU A 5 66.51 51.72 -3.74
CA GLU A 5 66.69 50.37 -4.26
C GLU A 5 65.38 49.79 -4.83
N HIS A 6 65.50 49.21 -6.03
CA HIS A 6 64.45 48.49 -6.77
C HIS A 6 64.28 47.07 -6.20
N ARG A 7 63.04 46.65 -5.96
CA ARG A 7 62.65 45.22 -6.07
C ARG A 7 61.25 45.12 -6.66
N HIS A 8 61.19 44.47 -7.82
CA HIS A 8 59.99 43.90 -8.44
C HIS A 8 59.68 42.58 -7.73
N ASP A 9 58.44 42.41 -7.30
CA ASP A 9 57.83 41.09 -7.08
C ASP A 9 56.55 41.05 -7.91
N ASP A 10 56.50 40.09 -8.83
CA ASP A 10 55.42 39.86 -9.78
C ASP A 10 54.21 39.17 -9.13
N GLU A 11 53.05 39.52 -9.67
CA GLU A 11 51.70 39.11 -9.31
C GLU A 11 51.42 37.64 -9.61
N GLU A 12 50.73 36.94 -8.70
CA GLU A 12 49.88 35.80 -9.09
C GLU A 12 48.57 35.83 -8.29
N HIS A 13 47.48 36.07 -9.03
CA HIS A 13 46.11 36.16 -8.55
C HIS A 13 45.59 34.80 -8.03
N GLN A 14 45.33 34.69 -6.74
CA GLN A 14 44.47 33.64 -6.16
C GLN A 14 43.07 34.20 -5.82
N ASN A 15 42.08 33.85 -6.64
CA ASN A 15 40.66 33.98 -6.32
C ASN A 15 40.28 32.95 -5.26
N HIS A 16 40.30 33.34 -3.99
CA HIS A 16 39.67 32.56 -2.93
C HIS A 16 38.14 32.76 -2.96
N HIS A 17 37.43 31.75 -3.47
CA HIS A 17 36.03 31.54 -3.13
C HIS A 17 35.93 31.25 -1.63
N HIS A 18 35.56 32.25 -0.84
CA HIS A 18 35.05 32.03 0.51
C HIS A 18 33.70 31.33 0.42
N ASP A 19 33.67 30.02 0.71
CA ASP A 19 32.48 29.34 1.21
C ASP A 19 32.13 29.94 2.58
N GLN A 20 31.41 31.06 2.57
CA GLN A 20 30.68 31.52 3.74
C GLN A 20 29.56 30.50 4.00
N ALA A 21 29.80 29.62 4.96
CA ALA A 21 28.74 28.87 5.62
C ALA A 21 27.65 29.87 6.04
N GLN A 22 26.51 29.84 5.34
CA GLN A 22 25.39 30.73 5.65
C GLN A 22 25.02 30.55 7.13
N PRO A 23 24.91 31.62 7.92
CA PRO A 23 24.53 31.52 9.32
C PRO A 23 23.16 30.82 9.39
N ARG A 24 23.07 29.74 10.20
CA ARG A 24 21.80 29.04 10.45
C ARG A 24 20.75 30.08 10.90
N GLU A 25 19.81 30.40 10.01
CA GLU A 25 18.76 31.39 10.30
C GLU A 25 17.99 30.92 11.53
N LYS A 26 18.03 31.68 12.64
CA LYS A 26 17.26 31.34 13.84
C LYS A 26 15.77 31.22 13.47
N LEU A 27 15.12 30.16 13.92
CA LEU A 27 13.69 29.91 13.70
C LEU A 27 12.86 31.09 14.19
N LYS A 28 12.14 31.74 13.27
CA LYS A 28 11.23 32.84 13.59
C LYS A 28 9.90 32.26 14.07
N PHE A 29 9.24 32.98 14.98
CA PHE A 29 7.94 32.55 15.50
C PHE A 29 6.86 32.56 14.40
N PHE A 30 6.80 33.66 13.64
CA PHE A 30 6.07 33.77 12.38
C PHE A 30 7.03 34.14 11.24
N LYS A 31 7.00 33.40 10.13
CA LYS A 31 7.80 33.69 8.93
C LYS A 31 6.84 34.05 7.79
N SER A 32 7.15 35.12 7.05
CA SER A 32 6.29 35.55 5.94
C SER A 32 6.41 34.56 4.76
N PRO A 33 5.28 34.16 4.14
CA PRO A 33 5.26 33.31 2.95
C PRO A 33 5.68 34.04 1.67
N VAL A 34 5.79 35.37 1.68
CA VAL A 34 6.21 36.17 0.50
C VAL A 34 7.73 36.17 0.34
N ALA A 35 8.21 35.95 -0.89
CA ALA A 35 9.63 36.00 -1.28
C ALA A 35 10.06 37.45 -1.61
N GLY A 36 11.28 37.82 -1.18
CA GLY A 36 11.90 39.14 -1.45
C GLY A 36 11.73 40.18 -0.35
N SER A 37 12.76 41.01 -0.12
CA SER A 37 12.64 42.24 0.67
C SER A 37 11.93 43.29 -0.18
N THR A 38 10.94 43.96 0.39
CA THR A 38 10.27 45.12 -0.20
C THR A 38 11.28 46.26 -0.36
N SER A 39 12.09 46.24 -1.41
CA SER A 39 12.95 47.35 -1.81
C SER A 39 12.24 48.19 -2.87
N SER A 40 11.81 49.39 -2.50
CA SER A 40 11.53 50.53 -3.40
C SER A 40 10.39 50.44 -4.44
N ALA A 41 9.40 49.53 -4.31
CA ALA A 41 8.20 49.60 -5.15
C ALA A 41 7.19 50.62 -4.61
N SER A 42 6.59 51.44 -5.49
CA SER A 42 5.47 52.32 -5.15
C SER A 42 4.31 51.51 -4.51
N LEU A 43 3.66 52.09 -3.50
CA LEU A 43 2.55 51.44 -2.78
C LEU A 43 1.42 51.03 -3.76
N LYS A 44 1.17 51.81 -4.82
CA LYS A 44 0.19 51.49 -5.86
C LYS A 44 0.58 50.27 -6.68
N ASP A 45 1.85 50.15 -7.08
CA ASP A 45 2.34 49.01 -7.86
C ASP A 45 2.31 47.71 -7.04
N THR A 46 2.57 47.81 -5.74
CA THR A 46 2.51 46.65 -4.83
C THR A 46 1.08 46.12 -4.64
N ILE A 47 0.05 46.98 -4.72
CA ILE A 47 -1.35 46.60 -4.46
C ILE A 47 -1.94 45.73 -5.59
N ASP A 48 -1.52 45.97 -6.83
CA ASP A 48 -2.04 45.30 -8.03
C ASP A 48 -1.18 44.10 -8.49
N GLN A 49 0.03 43.97 -7.97
CA GLN A 49 0.92 42.84 -8.23
C GLN A 49 0.47 41.56 -7.51
N ILE A 50 0.86 40.41 -8.08
CA ILE A 50 0.68 39.09 -7.47
C ILE A 50 1.89 38.85 -6.55
N PRO A 51 1.71 38.54 -5.26
CA PRO A 51 2.82 38.23 -4.37
C PRO A 51 3.52 36.96 -4.86
N GLN A 52 4.84 37.02 -4.95
CA GLN A 52 5.65 35.82 -5.17
C GLN A 52 5.79 35.09 -3.84
N PHE A 53 5.29 33.87 -3.75
CA PHE A 53 5.46 33.04 -2.55
C PHE A 53 6.82 32.33 -2.57
N ARG A 54 7.39 32.07 -1.39
CA ARG A 54 8.54 31.16 -1.28
C ARG A 54 8.06 29.75 -1.63
N ARG A 55 8.50 29.26 -2.78
CA ARG A 55 8.20 27.92 -3.25
C ARG A 55 9.43 27.06 -3.12
N TYR A 56 9.24 25.86 -2.60
CA TYR A 56 10.28 24.84 -2.58
C TYR A 56 10.11 23.97 -3.80
N GLU A 57 11.20 23.70 -4.50
CA GLU A 57 11.18 22.81 -5.68
C GLU A 57 11.09 21.34 -5.26
N GLU A 58 11.46 21.03 -4.02
CA GLU A 58 11.44 19.69 -3.43
C GLU A 58 10.59 19.64 -2.17
N PRO A 59 9.92 18.50 -1.89
CA PRO A 59 9.23 18.29 -0.63
C PRO A 59 10.20 18.42 0.54
N THR A 60 9.80 19.17 1.56
CA THR A 60 10.55 19.28 2.80
C THR A 60 10.43 17.97 3.61
N LEU A 61 11.43 17.68 4.46
CA LEU A 61 11.39 16.49 5.33
C LEU A 61 10.14 16.42 6.21
N LEU A 62 9.62 17.57 6.66
CA LEU A 62 8.42 17.64 7.47
C LEU A 62 7.17 17.20 6.68
N GLU A 63 7.07 17.59 5.41
CA GLU A 63 5.97 17.19 4.54
C GLU A 63 6.01 15.68 4.25
N ILE A 64 7.20 15.15 3.98
CA ILE A 64 7.41 13.70 3.79
C ILE A 64 7.05 12.94 5.06
N PHE A 65 7.38 13.48 6.24
CA PHE A 65 7.04 12.88 7.52
C PHE A 65 5.52 12.84 7.75
N TYR A 66 4.78 13.88 7.35
CA TYR A 66 3.32 13.87 7.36
C TYR A 66 2.74 12.82 6.40
N ASP A 67 3.28 12.73 5.19
CA ASP A 67 2.88 11.73 4.19
C ASP A 67 3.10 10.29 4.70
N LEU A 68 4.17 10.06 5.48
CA LEU A 68 4.44 8.77 6.12
C LEU A 68 3.39 8.42 7.20
N PHE A 69 2.93 9.39 7.99
CA PHE A 69 1.85 9.18 8.96
C PHE A 69 0.53 8.84 8.28
N PHE A 70 0.25 9.43 7.12
CA PHE A 70 -0.87 9.03 6.29
C PHE A 70 -0.74 7.55 5.88
N ALA A 71 0.43 7.14 5.39
CA ALA A 71 0.66 5.76 4.94
C ALA A 71 0.53 4.77 6.10
N ALA A 72 1.04 5.11 7.28
CA ALA A 72 0.91 4.29 8.49
C ALA A 72 -0.56 4.15 8.95
N ASN A 73 -1.34 5.24 8.89
CA ASN A 73 -2.77 5.20 9.21
C ASN A 73 -3.55 4.26 8.31
N TYR A 74 -3.29 4.38 7.01
CA TYR A 74 -3.87 3.52 6.01
C TYR A 74 -3.48 2.05 6.23
N ASN A 75 -2.20 1.77 6.49
CA ASN A 75 -1.72 0.41 6.78
C ASN A 75 -2.44 -0.19 7.99
N VAL A 76 -2.48 0.52 9.13
CA VAL A 76 -3.19 0.05 10.35
C VAL A 76 -4.65 -0.25 10.05
N PHE A 77 -5.32 0.60 9.27
CA PHE A 77 -6.70 0.35 8.88
C PHE A 77 -6.81 -0.89 7.97
N SER A 78 -5.94 -1.04 6.98
CA SER A 78 -5.96 -2.16 6.04
C SER A 78 -5.69 -3.51 6.71
N GLU A 79 -4.85 -3.55 7.74
CA GLU A 79 -4.60 -4.74 8.56
C GLU A 79 -5.80 -5.11 9.44
N ASN A 80 -6.49 -4.13 10.01
CA ASN A 80 -7.59 -4.37 10.94
C ASN A 80 -8.95 -4.58 10.25
N ARG A 81 -9.10 -4.15 9.00
CA ARG A 81 -10.34 -4.24 8.23
C ARG A 81 -10.10 -4.86 6.87
N GLU A 82 -9.98 -6.18 6.89
CA GLU A 82 -9.93 -6.95 5.66
C GLU A 82 -11.27 -6.84 4.90
N VAL A 83 -11.21 -6.85 3.56
CA VAL A 83 -12.39 -6.76 2.70
C VAL A 83 -13.12 -8.10 2.70
N THR A 84 -13.93 -8.35 3.73
CA THR A 84 -14.57 -9.66 3.94
C THR A 84 -16.02 -9.70 3.53
N ASN A 85 -16.70 -8.56 3.60
CA ASN A 85 -18.11 -8.39 3.26
C ASN A 85 -18.34 -7.10 2.48
N HIS A 86 -19.47 -7.01 1.77
CA HIS A 86 -19.88 -5.81 1.04
C HIS A 86 -19.91 -4.55 1.94
N ASN A 87 -20.29 -4.71 3.21
CA ASN A 87 -20.30 -3.62 4.18
C ASN A 87 -18.88 -3.21 4.59
N SER A 88 -17.99 -4.18 4.85
CA SER A 88 -16.57 -3.93 5.15
C SER A 88 -15.89 -3.23 3.98
N PHE A 89 -16.19 -3.62 2.73
CA PHE A 89 -15.69 -2.96 1.53
C PHE A 89 -16.13 -1.49 1.42
N LYS A 90 -17.40 -1.19 1.70
CA LYS A 90 -17.90 0.19 1.74
C LYS A 90 -17.25 1.00 2.85
N ALA A 91 -17.05 0.41 4.03
CA ALA A 91 -16.33 1.03 5.13
C ALA A 91 -14.89 1.35 4.73
N TYR A 92 -14.24 0.44 3.99
CA TYR A 92 -12.89 0.60 3.50
C TYR A 92 -12.75 1.79 2.54
N ILE A 93 -13.59 1.83 1.50
CA ILE A 93 -13.62 2.95 0.56
C ILE A 93 -13.89 4.26 1.31
N GLY A 94 -14.84 4.25 2.25
CA GLY A 94 -15.19 5.42 3.05
C GLY A 94 -14.02 5.96 3.86
N TYR A 95 -13.38 5.10 4.66
CA TYR A 95 -12.24 5.48 5.49
C TYR A 95 -11.08 6.01 4.66
N PHE A 96 -10.69 5.27 3.61
CA PHE A 96 -9.62 5.70 2.70
C PHE A 96 -9.93 7.06 2.07
N SER A 97 -11.18 7.30 1.68
CA SER A 97 -11.61 8.57 1.09
C SER A 97 -11.48 9.73 2.06
N LEU A 98 -11.91 9.57 3.31
CA LEU A 98 -11.76 10.63 4.33
C LEU A 98 -10.30 10.92 4.63
N LEU A 99 -9.49 9.87 4.75
CA LEU A 99 -8.05 9.99 4.99
C LEU A 99 -7.37 10.71 3.81
N TRP A 100 -7.64 10.28 2.57
CA TRP A 100 -7.07 10.86 1.35
C TRP A 100 -7.48 12.32 1.16
N LEU A 101 -8.77 12.64 1.31
CA LEU A 101 -9.26 14.01 1.14
C LEU A 101 -8.70 14.95 2.21
N THR A 102 -8.56 14.47 3.45
CA THR A 102 -7.93 15.24 4.54
C THR A 102 -6.47 15.51 4.23
N TRP A 103 -5.72 14.47 3.85
CA TRP A 103 -4.33 14.62 3.41
C TRP A 103 -4.19 15.58 2.23
N PHE A 104 -5.08 15.49 1.24
CA PHE A 104 -5.05 16.33 0.04
C PHE A 104 -5.27 17.81 0.40
N LEU A 105 -6.26 18.13 1.23
CA LEU A 105 -6.56 19.51 1.64
C LEU A 105 -5.40 20.13 2.44
N THR A 106 -4.81 19.34 3.35
CA THR A 106 -3.64 19.74 4.12
C THR A 106 -2.41 19.94 3.23
N THR A 107 -2.14 19.00 2.34
CA THR A 107 -1.05 19.08 1.34
C THR A 107 -1.23 20.26 0.40
N ALA A 108 -2.46 20.58 0.01
CA ALA A 108 -2.75 21.71 -0.86
C ALA A 108 -2.40 23.05 -0.20
N TYR A 109 -2.53 23.18 1.12
CA TYR A 109 -2.01 24.36 1.84
C TYR A 109 -0.48 24.35 1.83
N ASP A 110 0.13 23.22 2.18
CA ASP A 110 1.58 23.11 2.37
C ASP A 110 2.37 23.52 1.13
N VAL A 111 2.01 22.94 -0.02
CA VAL A 111 2.71 23.17 -1.28
C VAL A 111 2.61 24.62 -1.77
N ARG A 112 1.67 25.41 -1.23
CA ARG A 112 1.44 26.80 -1.62
C ARG A 112 2.09 27.80 -0.65
N PHE A 113 1.99 27.55 0.66
CA PHE A 113 2.24 28.59 1.68
C PHE A 113 3.17 28.16 2.80
N LEU A 114 3.57 26.88 2.88
CA LEU A 114 4.39 26.40 3.98
C LEU A 114 5.70 27.18 4.06
N THR A 115 6.00 27.70 5.24
CA THR A 115 7.31 28.29 5.55
C THR A 115 7.83 27.75 6.87
N ASP A 116 9.14 27.53 6.95
CA ASP A 116 9.75 27.00 8.17
C ASP A 116 9.70 28.04 9.31
N SER A 117 8.72 27.88 10.21
CA SER A 117 8.47 28.71 11.40
C SER A 117 7.91 27.88 12.55
N ILE A 118 7.96 28.42 13.77
CA ILE A 118 7.45 27.71 14.96
C ILE A 118 5.93 27.50 14.85
N PHE A 119 5.19 28.51 14.40
CA PHE A 119 3.74 28.39 14.19
C PHE A 119 3.39 27.27 13.22
N GLU A 120 4.02 27.24 12.04
CA GLU A 120 3.76 26.21 11.04
C GLU A 120 4.10 24.83 11.61
N ARG A 121 5.25 24.64 12.27
CA ARG A 121 5.59 23.36 12.92
C ARG A 121 4.57 22.92 13.97
N ALA A 122 4.02 23.84 14.76
CA ALA A 122 2.97 23.52 15.74
C ALA A 122 1.67 23.09 15.04
N ALA A 123 1.25 23.79 13.98
CA ALA A 123 0.08 23.43 13.19
C ALA A 123 0.25 22.07 12.50
N ARG A 124 1.46 21.75 12.03
CA ARG A 124 1.82 20.40 11.54
C ARG A 124 1.71 19.34 12.63
N GLY A 125 2.12 19.65 13.86
CA GLY A 125 1.90 18.80 15.03
C GLY A 125 0.41 18.52 15.28
N LEU A 126 -0.45 19.51 15.11
CA LEU A 126 -1.92 19.33 15.20
C LEU A 126 -2.45 18.43 14.07
N HIS A 127 -2.01 18.64 12.82
CA HIS A 127 -2.37 17.77 11.70
C HIS A 127 -1.92 16.32 11.90
N LEU A 128 -0.72 16.10 12.46
CA LEU A 128 -0.26 14.77 12.87
C LEU A 128 -1.14 14.19 13.98
N GLY A 129 -1.55 15.00 14.96
CA GLY A 129 -2.49 14.59 16.00
C GLY A 129 -3.85 14.16 15.43
N VAL A 130 -4.36 14.85 14.41
CA VAL A 130 -5.57 14.45 13.67
C VAL A 130 -5.36 13.08 13.01
N LEU A 131 -4.23 12.86 12.33
CA LEU A 131 -3.93 11.56 11.73
C LEU A 131 -3.81 10.46 12.80
N VAL A 132 -3.20 10.71 13.96
CA VAL A 132 -3.20 9.74 15.07
C VAL A 132 -4.64 9.45 15.54
N GLY A 133 -5.50 10.47 15.59
CA GLY A 133 -6.93 10.29 15.86
C GLY A 133 -7.64 9.39 14.86
N PHE A 134 -7.32 9.50 13.56
CA PHE A 134 -7.80 8.59 12.51
C PHE A 134 -7.34 7.14 12.73
N ALA A 135 -6.13 6.92 13.26
CA ALA A 135 -5.62 5.58 13.55
C ALA A 135 -6.36 4.93 14.72
N VAL A 136 -6.67 5.71 15.77
CA VAL A 136 -7.35 5.22 16.98
C VAL A 136 -8.75 4.69 16.68
N VAL A 137 -9.47 5.36 15.79
CA VAL A 137 -10.84 5.00 15.39
C VAL A 137 -10.90 3.96 14.27
N ALA A 138 -9.79 3.73 13.56
CA ALA A 138 -9.73 2.86 12.38
C ALA A 138 -10.22 1.42 12.62
N PRO A 139 -9.80 0.71 13.69
CA PRO A 139 -10.16 -0.69 13.89
C PRO A 139 -11.66 -0.92 14.09
N ILE A 140 -12.36 0.04 14.70
CA ILE A 140 -13.78 -0.06 15.07
C ILE A 140 -14.68 0.68 14.05
N PHE A 141 -14.09 1.37 13.07
CA PHE A 141 -14.84 2.12 12.07
C PHE A 141 -15.75 1.19 11.24
N ASP A 142 -17.06 1.36 11.39
CA ASP A 142 -18.08 0.71 10.57
C ASP A 142 -19.30 1.64 10.42
N PRO A 143 -19.55 2.19 9.21
CA PRO A 143 -20.73 3.01 8.95
C PRO A 143 -22.07 2.26 9.05
N SER A 144 -22.06 0.92 8.92
CA SER A 144 -23.24 0.06 8.96
C SER A 144 -23.61 -0.34 10.39
N LYS A 145 -22.61 -0.58 11.24
CA LYS A 145 -22.75 -0.85 12.68
C LYS A 145 -22.12 0.29 13.49
N GLN A 146 -22.88 1.36 13.68
CA GLN A 146 -22.33 2.60 14.20
C GLN A 146 -22.07 2.52 15.71
N ASN A 147 -20.81 2.70 16.10
CA ASN A 147 -20.45 3.02 17.48
C ASN A 147 -20.44 4.55 17.63
N ALA A 148 -21.28 5.08 18.53
CA ALA A 148 -21.46 6.53 18.68
C ALA A 148 -20.12 7.23 19.00
N SER A 149 -19.32 6.69 19.91
CA SER A 149 -18.03 7.29 20.30
C SER A 149 -17.04 7.37 19.13
N VAL A 150 -16.98 6.33 18.29
CA VAL A 150 -16.09 6.26 17.13
C VAL A 150 -16.55 7.24 16.05
N MET A 151 -17.86 7.31 15.79
CA MET A 151 -18.42 8.23 14.80
C MET A 151 -18.30 9.71 15.23
N GLN A 152 -18.51 9.99 16.52
CA GLN A 152 -18.25 11.30 17.11
C GLN A 152 -16.77 11.67 17.01
N GLY A 153 -15.88 10.74 17.38
CA GLY A 153 -14.43 10.90 17.27
C GLY A 153 -14.02 11.29 15.84
N MET A 154 -14.51 10.58 14.82
CA MET A 154 -14.24 10.92 13.42
C MET A 154 -14.70 12.34 13.05
N SER A 155 -15.89 12.75 13.49
CA SER A 155 -16.40 14.11 13.25
C SER A 155 -15.53 15.18 13.91
N ILE A 156 -15.09 14.93 15.14
CA ILE A 156 -14.24 15.85 15.89
C ILE A 156 -12.86 15.95 15.24
N MET A 157 -12.27 14.85 14.78
CA MET A 157 -10.97 14.86 14.08
C MET A 157 -11.05 15.64 12.76
N LEU A 158 -12.12 15.42 11.98
CA LEU A 158 -12.39 16.21 10.77
C LEU A 158 -12.59 17.69 11.08
N CYS A 159 -13.33 18.01 12.15
CA CYS A 159 -13.53 19.38 12.63
C CYS A 159 -12.20 20.06 13.00
N MET A 160 -11.37 19.40 13.81
CA MET A 160 -10.06 19.90 14.23
C MET A 160 -9.14 20.16 13.02
N SER A 161 -9.13 19.27 12.03
CA SER A 161 -8.39 19.49 10.78
C SER A 161 -8.76 20.79 10.09
N ARG A 162 -10.06 21.09 9.98
CA ARG A 162 -10.55 22.30 9.29
C ARG A 162 -10.33 23.57 10.10
N ILE A 163 -10.39 23.49 11.43
CA ILE A 163 -10.01 24.60 12.31
C ILE A 163 -8.54 24.94 12.09
N THR A 164 -7.65 23.95 12.11
CA THR A 164 -6.21 24.16 11.88
C THR A 164 -5.97 24.80 10.52
N LEU A 165 -6.61 24.29 9.45
CA LEU A 165 -6.51 24.90 8.12
C LEU A 165 -7.04 26.34 8.08
N ALA A 166 -8.17 26.64 8.71
CA ALA A 166 -8.72 27.98 8.75
C ALA A 166 -7.77 28.97 9.42
N VAL A 167 -7.10 28.57 10.50
CA VAL A 167 -6.10 29.38 11.20
C VAL A 167 -4.85 29.58 10.34
N GLU A 168 -4.39 28.54 9.64
CA GLU A 168 -3.24 28.59 8.72
C GLU A 168 -3.48 29.52 7.51
N TYR A 169 -4.62 29.39 6.84
CA TYR A 169 -5.03 30.32 5.79
C TYR A 169 -5.23 31.75 6.33
N GLY A 170 -5.72 31.89 7.56
CA GLY A 170 -5.84 33.17 8.25
C GLY A 170 -4.50 33.84 8.53
N ASN A 171 -3.51 33.07 8.99
CA ASN A 171 -2.14 33.53 9.18
C ASN A 171 -1.52 33.99 7.85
N THR A 172 -1.71 33.21 6.79
CA THR A 172 -1.27 33.59 5.43
C THR A 172 -1.93 34.90 4.97
N LEU A 173 -3.24 35.04 5.15
CA LEU A 173 -3.98 36.25 4.81
C LEU A 173 -3.45 37.49 5.55
N TRP A 174 -3.10 37.37 6.83
CA TRP A 174 -2.51 38.47 7.60
C TRP A 174 -1.23 39.01 6.93
N HIS A 175 -0.39 38.12 6.41
CA HIS A 175 0.84 38.49 5.71
C HIS A 175 0.60 39.07 4.30
N VAL A 176 -0.41 38.59 3.57
CA VAL A 176 -0.70 39.06 2.21
C VAL A 176 -1.82 40.09 2.11
N LYS A 177 -2.33 40.59 3.24
CA LYS A 177 -3.47 41.54 3.25
C LYS A 177 -3.25 42.79 2.42
N ARG A 178 -2.02 43.17 2.08
CA ARG A 178 -1.72 44.33 1.22
C ARG A 178 -2.08 44.09 -0.26
N TYR A 179 -2.14 42.85 -0.73
CA TYR A 179 -2.38 42.49 -2.13
C TYR A 179 -3.87 42.24 -2.38
N LYS A 180 -4.55 43.12 -3.15
CA LYS A 180 -6.01 43.03 -3.35
C LYS A 180 -6.45 41.75 -4.09
N ARG A 181 -5.64 41.29 -5.05
CA ARG A 181 -5.93 40.10 -5.88
C ARG A 181 -5.92 38.77 -5.10
N CYS A 182 -5.30 38.74 -3.91
CA CYS A 182 -5.20 37.54 -3.08
C CYS A 182 -6.28 37.44 -2.01
N ARG A 183 -6.95 38.55 -1.68
CA ARG A 183 -7.91 38.61 -0.57
C ARG A 183 -9.11 37.72 -0.82
N LEU A 184 -9.75 37.86 -1.98
CA LEU A 184 -10.96 37.10 -2.33
C LEU A 184 -10.75 35.57 -2.26
N PRO A 185 -9.78 34.96 -2.96
CA PRO A 185 -9.60 33.52 -2.90
C PRO A 185 -9.25 33.00 -1.50
N LEU A 186 -8.49 33.77 -0.70
CA LEU A 186 -8.17 33.40 0.67
C LEU A 186 -9.39 33.51 1.60
N TYR A 187 -10.20 34.57 1.50
CA TYR A 187 -11.45 34.68 2.25
C TYR A 187 -12.42 33.54 1.92
N LEU A 188 -12.56 33.19 0.63
CA LEU A 188 -13.39 32.05 0.22
C LEU A 188 -12.89 30.74 0.81
N THR A 189 -11.58 30.51 0.82
CA THR A 189 -10.98 29.28 1.38
C THR A 189 -11.13 29.22 2.91
N ILE A 190 -10.94 30.34 3.61
CA ILE A 190 -11.15 30.43 5.06
C ILE A 190 -12.63 30.19 5.39
N ALA A 191 -13.54 30.86 4.68
CA ALA A 191 -14.99 30.68 4.87
C ALA A 191 -15.42 29.23 4.62
N LEU A 192 -14.88 28.58 3.58
CA LEU A 192 -15.13 27.17 3.30
C LEU A 192 -14.73 26.28 4.49
N ASN A 193 -13.52 26.44 5.02
CA ASN A 193 -13.06 25.64 6.17
C ASN A 193 -13.89 25.90 7.43
N ILE A 194 -14.28 27.15 7.69
CA ILE A 194 -15.12 27.52 8.85
C ILE A 194 -16.52 26.90 8.71
N ILE A 195 -17.15 27.01 7.53
CA ILE A 195 -18.47 26.41 7.28
C ILE A 195 -18.39 24.89 7.49
N THR A 196 -17.38 24.22 6.92
CA THR A 196 -17.20 22.79 7.12
C THR A 196 -16.97 22.43 8.59
N THR A 197 -16.21 23.23 9.32
CA THR A 197 -15.98 23.04 10.76
C THR A 197 -17.31 22.95 11.51
N PHE A 198 -18.21 23.92 11.28
CA PHE A 198 -19.54 23.90 11.91
C PHE A 198 -20.40 22.71 11.48
N ILE A 199 -20.30 22.28 10.22
CA ILE A 199 -21.01 21.10 9.73
C ILE A 199 -20.51 19.84 10.45
N TYR A 200 -19.19 19.62 10.54
CA TYR A 200 -18.65 18.44 11.23
C TYR A 200 -18.92 18.46 12.73
N LEU A 201 -18.87 19.63 13.36
CA LEU A 201 -19.26 19.77 14.75
C LEU A 201 -20.74 19.44 14.96
N GLY A 202 -21.64 19.93 14.10
CA GLY A 202 -23.05 19.59 14.14
C GLY A 202 -23.33 18.11 13.90
N VAL A 203 -22.58 17.48 12.99
CA VAL A 203 -22.65 16.03 12.73
C VAL A 203 -22.20 15.23 13.95
N ALA A 204 -21.16 15.67 14.68
CA ALA A 204 -20.70 15.01 15.90
C ALA A 204 -21.84 14.87 16.92
N PHE A 205 -22.57 15.94 17.21
CA PHE A 205 -23.67 15.92 18.18
C PHE A 205 -24.86 15.06 17.77
N ARG A 206 -24.96 14.66 16.50
CA ARG A 206 -26.09 13.89 15.98
C ARG A 206 -25.96 12.39 16.21
N PHE A 207 -24.75 11.88 16.45
CA PHE A 207 -24.53 10.48 16.76
C PHE A 207 -24.85 10.22 18.24
N THR A 208 -25.77 9.30 18.49
CA THR A 208 -26.22 8.90 19.83
C THR A 208 -26.17 7.38 19.96
N ASP A 209 -25.98 6.88 21.18
CA ASP A 209 -25.99 5.44 21.43
C ASP A 209 -27.27 4.77 20.94
N ASN A 210 -27.15 3.56 20.40
CA ASN A 210 -28.24 2.71 19.90
C ASN A 210 -29.05 3.25 18.71
N LYS A 211 -28.55 4.24 17.96
CA LYS A 211 -29.20 4.72 16.72
C LYS A 211 -28.22 4.76 15.54
N ASN A 212 -28.50 3.94 14.53
CA ASN A 212 -27.83 4.06 13.23
C ASN A 212 -28.44 5.22 12.44
N SER A 213 -27.62 6.22 12.12
CA SER A 213 -28.04 7.40 11.37
C SER A 213 -27.28 7.50 10.06
N ARG A 214 -27.95 7.79 8.94
CA ARG A 214 -27.30 7.99 7.63
C ARG A 214 -26.48 9.29 7.53
N VAL A 215 -26.40 10.04 8.62
CA VAL A 215 -25.71 11.34 8.71
C VAL A 215 -24.19 11.22 8.46
N PHE A 216 -23.58 10.05 8.63
CA PHE A 216 -22.17 9.82 8.27
C PHE A 216 -21.88 10.10 6.78
N VAL A 217 -22.89 10.00 5.89
CA VAL A 217 -22.74 10.31 4.46
C VAL A 217 -22.29 11.76 4.24
N THR A 218 -22.65 12.66 5.17
CA THR A 218 -22.24 14.07 5.16
C THR A 218 -20.73 14.23 5.17
N TRP A 219 -19.96 13.36 5.85
CA TRP A 219 -18.49 13.46 5.85
C TRP A 219 -17.92 13.31 4.45
N TYR A 220 -18.41 12.33 3.70
CA TYR A 220 -17.93 12.05 2.34
C TYR A 220 -18.33 13.15 1.37
N VAL A 221 -19.59 13.57 1.41
CA VAL A 221 -20.11 14.60 0.50
C VAL A 221 -19.42 15.94 0.75
N ILE A 222 -19.31 16.37 2.01
CA ILE A 222 -18.69 17.66 2.35
C ILE A 222 -17.19 17.63 2.04
N SER A 223 -16.46 16.57 2.41
CA SER A 223 -15.03 16.47 2.08
C SER A 223 -14.78 16.49 0.56
N ALA A 224 -15.63 15.83 -0.23
CA ALA A 224 -15.53 15.86 -1.69
C ALA A 224 -15.82 17.25 -2.25
N LEU A 225 -16.87 17.92 -1.76
CA LEU A 225 -17.20 19.29 -2.14
C LEU A 225 -16.07 20.27 -1.78
N GLU A 226 -15.42 20.10 -0.63
CA GLU A 226 -14.27 20.91 -0.24
C GLU A 226 -13.07 20.73 -1.17
N ALA A 227 -12.75 19.49 -1.53
CA ALA A 227 -11.67 19.19 -2.45
C ALA A 227 -11.95 19.78 -3.85
N VAL A 228 -13.18 19.62 -4.36
CA VAL A 228 -13.61 20.21 -5.63
C VAL A 228 -13.56 21.73 -5.57
N ALA A 229 -14.06 22.35 -4.50
CA ALA A 229 -14.00 23.79 -4.31
C ALA A 229 -12.56 24.30 -4.26
N THR A 230 -11.65 23.58 -3.58
CA THR A 230 -10.22 23.91 -3.52
C THR A 230 -9.56 23.84 -4.90
N LEU A 231 -9.88 22.81 -5.69
CA LEU A 231 -9.41 22.70 -7.08
C LEU A 231 -10.00 23.81 -7.96
N ALA A 232 -11.29 24.13 -7.82
CA ALA A 232 -11.94 25.19 -8.58
C ALA A 232 -11.36 26.57 -8.25
N ILE A 233 -11.11 26.87 -6.97
CA ILE A 233 -10.43 28.11 -6.55
C ILE A 233 -9.03 28.20 -7.17
N SER A 234 -8.32 27.07 -7.26
CA SER A 234 -6.99 27.02 -7.90
C SER A 234 -7.02 27.27 -9.40
N TYR A 235 -8.15 26.96 -10.06
CA TYR A 235 -8.37 27.23 -11.48
C TYR A 235 -8.67 28.70 -11.74
N PHE A 236 -9.63 29.28 -10.99
CA PHE A 236 -10.09 30.65 -11.23
C PHE A 236 -9.11 31.71 -10.75
N TRP A 237 -8.33 31.44 -9.70
CA TRP A 237 -7.35 32.38 -9.16
C TRP A 237 -5.92 31.84 -9.30
N PRO A 238 -5.11 32.35 -10.26
CA PRO A 238 -3.74 31.90 -10.49
C PRO A 238 -2.82 31.97 -9.26
N VAL A 239 -3.13 32.87 -8.32
CA VAL A 239 -2.45 33.01 -7.02
C VAL A 239 -2.49 31.72 -6.19
N MET A 240 -3.61 30.99 -6.26
CA MET A 240 -3.84 29.71 -5.57
C MET A 240 -3.49 28.50 -6.46
N GLY A 241 -2.94 28.73 -7.65
CA GLY A 241 -2.59 27.67 -8.58
C GLY A 241 -1.46 26.78 -8.07
N PHE A 242 -1.47 25.52 -8.50
CA PHE A 242 -0.43 24.54 -8.18
C PHE A 242 0.78 24.58 -9.14
N SER A 243 0.79 25.51 -10.09
CA SER A 243 1.87 25.61 -11.08
C SER A 243 3.20 25.92 -10.38
N GLN A 244 4.24 25.14 -10.70
CA GLN A 244 5.58 25.22 -10.10
C GLN A 244 5.64 24.89 -8.60
N THR A 245 4.70 24.08 -8.08
CA THR A 245 4.81 23.49 -6.74
C THR A 245 5.26 22.03 -6.82
N HIS A 246 5.78 21.51 -5.71
CA HIS A 246 6.16 20.11 -5.57
C HIS A 246 4.98 19.16 -5.33
N LEU A 247 3.72 19.58 -5.61
CA LEU A 247 2.53 18.73 -5.46
C LEU A 247 2.64 17.43 -6.27
N ILE A 248 3.13 17.51 -7.51
CA ILE A 248 3.31 16.33 -8.37
C ILE A 248 4.33 15.37 -7.72
N LYS A 249 5.42 15.89 -7.16
CA LYS A 249 6.42 15.09 -6.43
C LYS A 249 5.79 14.41 -5.21
N ARG A 250 4.98 15.13 -4.41
CA ARG A 250 4.28 14.56 -3.24
C ARG A 250 3.27 13.49 -3.60
N MET A 251 2.45 13.70 -4.63
CA MET A 251 1.50 12.69 -5.13
C MET A 251 2.22 11.40 -5.58
N THR A 252 3.31 11.57 -6.31
CA THR A 252 4.14 10.46 -6.78
C THR A 252 4.80 9.73 -5.61
N LEU A 253 5.32 10.46 -4.61
CA LEU A 253 5.89 9.89 -3.39
C LEU A 253 4.84 9.11 -2.59
N LEU A 254 3.62 9.64 -2.49
CA LEU A 254 2.49 8.96 -1.85
C LEU A 254 2.17 7.64 -2.56
N THR A 255 2.22 7.59 -3.90
CA THR A 255 2.09 6.36 -4.67
C THR A 255 3.16 5.33 -4.28
N VAL A 256 4.44 5.74 -4.14
CA VAL A 256 5.52 4.85 -3.69
C VAL A 256 5.24 4.31 -2.30
N MET A 257 4.77 5.15 -1.38
CA MET A 257 4.44 4.72 -0.01
C MET A 257 3.33 3.66 0.00
N MET A 258 2.29 3.82 -0.82
CA MET A 258 1.22 2.82 -0.96
C MET A 258 1.71 1.52 -1.62
N LEU A 259 2.59 1.59 -2.61
CA LEU A 259 3.22 0.40 -3.20
C LEU A 259 4.13 -0.32 -2.19
N GLY A 260 4.83 0.45 -1.35
CA GLY A 260 5.67 -0.05 -0.27
C GLY A 260 4.89 -0.86 0.76
N ASP A 261 3.68 -0.43 1.12
CA ASP A 261 2.76 -1.19 1.97
C ASP A 261 2.43 -2.58 1.36
N GLY A 262 2.17 -2.62 0.06
CA GLY A 262 1.97 -3.88 -0.66
C GLY A 262 3.14 -4.85 -0.55
N LEU A 263 4.38 -4.33 -0.64
CA LEU A 263 5.58 -5.15 -0.46
C LEU A 263 5.73 -5.66 0.98
N VAL A 264 5.42 -4.83 1.98
CA VAL A 264 5.41 -5.25 3.40
C VAL A 264 4.41 -6.37 3.63
N ASN A 265 3.20 -6.26 3.06
CA ASN A 265 2.17 -7.29 3.21
C ASN A 265 2.57 -8.60 2.53
N ILE A 266 3.14 -8.57 1.31
CA ILE A 266 3.69 -9.78 0.68
C ILE A 266 4.77 -10.42 1.55
N ALA A 267 5.68 -9.62 2.13
CA ALA A 267 6.73 -10.15 3.00
C ALA A 267 6.16 -10.86 4.23
N LYS A 268 5.07 -10.33 4.83
CA LYS A 268 4.35 -11.01 5.93
C LYS A 268 3.75 -12.34 5.48
N GLU A 269 3.11 -12.37 4.31
CA GLU A 269 2.53 -13.61 3.78
C GLU A 269 3.58 -14.67 3.49
N ILE A 270 4.74 -14.30 2.94
CA ILE A 270 5.85 -15.23 2.74
C ILE A 270 6.31 -15.81 4.07
N VAL A 271 6.40 -14.99 5.13
CA VAL A 271 6.78 -15.47 6.47
C VAL A 271 5.74 -16.44 7.03
N ILE A 272 4.45 -16.20 6.80
CA ILE A 272 3.36 -17.11 7.21
C ILE A 272 3.49 -18.45 6.47
N ILE A 273 3.69 -18.43 5.16
CA ILE A 273 3.86 -19.63 4.34
C ILE A 273 5.09 -20.43 4.81
N VAL A 274 6.24 -19.78 5.01
CA VAL A 274 7.48 -20.43 5.45
C VAL A 274 7.32 -21.10 6.83
N LYS A 275 6.58 -20.47 7.74
CA LYS A 275 6.33 -21.03 9.08
C LYS A 275 5.37 -22.23 9.07
N SER A 276 4.59 -22.42 8.00
CA SER A 276 3.59 -23.51 7.90
C SER A 276 4.18 -24.91 7.58
N SER A 277 5.51 -25.06 7.65
CA SER A 277 6.28 -26.31 7.78
C SER A 277 6.29 -27.32 6.61
N VAL A 278 5.50 -27.15 5.55
CA VAL A 278 5.66 -27.93 4.31
C VAL A 278 6.54 -27.15 3.33
N GLY A 279 7.68 -27.75 2.97
CA GLY A 279 8.74 -27.12 2.20
C GLY A 279 8.26 -26.43 0.91
N TRP A 280 8.99 -25.38 0.54
CA TRP A 280 8.82 -24.63 -0.71
C TRP A 280 8.55 -25.55 -1.89
N SER A 281 7.32 -25.51 -2.42
CA SER A 281 6.99 -26.14 -3.69
C SER A 281 7.33 -25.19 -4.84
N ALA A 282 7.66 -25.74 -6.02
CA ALA A 282 7.92 -24.93 -7.22
C ALA A 282 6.74 -24.01 -7.56
N ASP A 283 5.51 -24.48 -7.31
CA ASP A 283 4.28 -23.72 -7.54
C ASP A 283 4.16 -22.53 -6.59
N THR A 284 4.43 -22.74 -5.29
CA THR A 284 4.42 -21.68 -4.28
C THR A 284 5.50 -20.62 -4.58
N ILE A 285 6.72 -21.06 -4.95
CA ILE A 285 7.80 -20.15 -5.38
C ILE A 285 7.37 -19.33 -6.61
N GLY A 286 6.77 -19.99 -7.60
CA GLY A 286 6.28 -19.35 -8.81
C GLY A 286 5.19 -18.31 -8.54
N ALA A 287 4.21 -18.64 -7.69
CA ALA A 287 3.12 -17.75 -7.30
C ALA A 287 3.63 -16.52 -6.53
N VAL A 288 4.52 -16.72 -5.55
CA VAL A 288 5.16 -15.63 -4.80
C VAL A 288 5.98 -14.74 -5.72
N THR A 289 6.79 -15.33 -6.61
CA THR A 289 7.62 -14.59 -7.57
C THR A 289 6.76 -13.77 -8.53
N ALA A 290 5.68 -14.35 -9.07
CA ALA A 290 4.70 -13.64 -9.89
C ALA A 290 4.03 -12.51 -9.11
N GLY A 291 3.73 -12.71 -7.83
CA GLY A 291 3.22 -11.71 -6.91
C GLY A 291 4.14 -10.49 -6.79
N VAL A 292 5.39 -10.72 -6.36
CA VAL A 292 6.40 -9.66 -6.21
C VAL A 292 6.67 -8.95 -7.53
N ALA A 293 6.81 -9.72 -8.62
CA ALA A 293 7.05 -9.17 -9.95
C ALA A 293 5.88 -8.29 -10.45
N THR A 294 4.63 -8.67 -10.15
CA THR A 294 3.46 -7.86 -10.53
C THR A 294 3.48 -6.49 -9.84
N ILE A 295 3.75 -6.42 -8.53
CA ILE A 295 3.88 -5.12 -7.84
C ILE A 295 5.02 -4.30 -8.43
N TYR A 296 6.15 -4.94 -8.74
CA TYR A 296 7.26 -4.26 -9.41
C TYR A 296 6.89 -3.76 -10.82
N PHE A 297 6.08 -4.51 -11.58
CA PHE A 297 5.60 -4.06 -12.89
C PHE A 297 4.62 -2.90 -12.79
N VAL A 298 3.73 -2.90 -11.78
CA VAL A 298 2.86 -1.75 -11.47
C VAL A 298 3.72 -0.51 -11.21
N PHE A 299 4.78 -0.65 -10.40
CA PHE A 299 5.74 0.42 -10.16
C PHE A 299 6.39 0.92 -11.46
N LEU A 300 6.97 0.02 -12.26
CA LEU A 300 7.65 0.40 -13.52
C LEU A 300 6.70 1.10 -14.49
N VAL A 301 5.51 0.53 -14.72
CA VAL A 301 4.49 1.08 -15.62
C VAL A 301 4.08 2.49 -15.19
N TYR A 302 3.81 2.69 -13.89
CA TYR A 302 3.43 4.01 -13.37
C TYR A 302 4.53 5.06 -13.59
N PHE A 303 5.77 4.75 -13.20
CA PHE A 303 6.88 5.71 -13.25
C PHE A 303 7.39 5.98 -14.66
N ASP A 304 7.44 4.97 -15.53
CA ASP A 304 7.86 5.16 -16.92
C ASP A 304 6.87 6.01 -17.71
N TRP A 305 5.57 5.94 -17.38
CA TRP A 305 4.56 6.77 -18.00
C TRP A 305 4.54 8.22 -17.48
N LEU A 306 5.06 8.46 -16.27
CA LEU A 306 5.12 9.80 -15.66
C LEU A 306 6.34 10.63 -16.10
N ARG A 307 7.32 10.01 -16.76
CA ARG A 307 8.64 10.63 -17.08
C ARG A 307 8.58 11.87 -18.00
N SER A 308 7.45 12.17 -18.62
CA SER A 308 7.30 13.35 -19.49
C SER A 308 6.94 14.62 -18.69
N THR A 309 7.96 15.31 -18.19
CA THR A 309 7.91 16.71 -17.71
C THR A 309 7.02 16.96 -16.47
N PHE A 310 7.65 17.28 -15.34
CA PHE A 310 6.96 17.69 -14.09
C PHE A 310 6.24 19.04 -14.17
N TYR A 311 6.26 19.70 -15.32
CA TYR A 311 5.59 20.98 -15.55
C TYR A 311 4.42 20.77 -16.53
N MET A 312 3.20 20.90 -16.01
CA MET A 312 1.96 20.76 -16.78
C MET A 312 1.22 22.10 -16.80
N ALA A 313 0.43 22.32 -17.86
CA ALA A 313 -0.48 23.46 -17.91
C ALA A 313 -1.51 23.39 -16.76
N PRO A 314 -2.00 24.52 -16.22
CA PRO A 314 -2.82 24.54 -14.99
C PRO A 314 -4.05 23.62 -15.02
N VAL A 315 -4.78 23.58 -16.14
CA VAL A 315 -5.96 22.70 -16.29
C VAL A 315 -5.55 21.23 -16.24
N ARG A 316 -4.48 20.86 -16.96
CA ARG A 316 -3.97 19.49 -16.99
C ARG A 316 -3.48 19.07 -15.61
N GLN A 317 -2.83 19.97 -14.87
CA GLN A 317 -2.38 19.72 -13.51
C GLN A 317 -3.57 19.44 -12.56
N ILE A 318 -4.65 20.21 -12.66
CA ILE A 318 -5.85 19.98 -11.84
C ILE A 318 -6.51 18.63 -12.16
N VAL A 319 -6.67 18.31 -13.46
CA VAL A 319 -7.23 17.01 -13.88
C VAL A 319 -6.31 15.87 -13.45
N TRP A 320 -4.99 16.03 -13.59
CA TRP A 320 -4.00 15.06 -13.15
C TRP A 320 -4.10 14.83 -11.63
N THR A 321 -4.19 15.89 -10.83
CA THR A 321 -4.40 15.81 -9.38
C THR A 321 -5.71 15.13 -9.02
N ALA A 322 -6.81 15.44 -9.71
CA ALA A 322 -8.11 14.83 -9.45
C ALA A 322 -8.11 13.32 -9.78
N LEU A 323 -7.42 12.90 -10.84
CA LEU A 323 -7.30 11.50 -11.24
C LEU A 323 -6.42 10.65 -10.30
N HIS A 324 -5.59 11.27 -9.44
CA HIS A 324 -4.79 10.52 -8.47
C HIS A 324 -5.63 9.89 -7.36
N TYR A 325 -6.74 10.52 -6.96
CA TYR A 325 -7.65 9.93 -5.98
C TYR A 325 -8.18 8.55 -6.41
N PRO A 326 -8.87 8.42 -7.57
CA PRO A 326 -9.38 7.12 -8.01
C PRO A 326 -8.24 6.14 -8.38
N LEU A 327 -7.08 6.63 -8.84
CA LEU A 327 -5.89 5.79 -9.00
C LEU A 327 -5.48 5.18 -7.65
N HIS A 328 -5.24 6.01 -6.64
CA HIS A 328 -4.76 5.54 -5.34
C HIS A 328 -5.76 4.59 -4.70
N LEU A 329 -7.07 4.90 -4.78
CA LEU A 329 -8.12 4.02 -4.26
C LEU A 329 -8.14 2.65 -4.95
N SER A 330 -8.11 2.62 -6.29
CA SER A 330 -8.10 1.36 -7.04
C SER A 330 -6.81 0.57 -6.84
N MET A 331 -5.66 1.24 -6.79
CA MET A 331 -4.36 0.63 -6.58
C MET A 331 -4.24 -0.02 -5.19
N VAL A 332 -4.69 0.67 -4.15
CA VAL A 332 -4.69 0.16 -2.77
C VAL A 332 -5.60 -1.08 -2.64
N LEU A 333 -6.83 -1.01 -3.15
CA LEU A 333 -7.75 -2.15 -3.14
C LEU A 333 -7.23 -3.33 -3.98
N PHE A 334 -6.60 -3.04 -5.11
CA PHE A 334 -5.95 -4.05 -5.93
C PHE A 334 -4.84 -4.76 -5.16
N ILE A 335 -3.92 -4.02 -4.55
CA ILE A 335 -2.80 -4.57 -3.79
C ILE A 335 -3.29 -5.43 -2.63
N GLN A 336 -4.29 -4.95 -1.87
CA GLN A 336 -4.86 -5.71 -0.76
C GLN A 336 -5.50 -7.04 -1.21
N ALA A 337 -6.28 -7.02 -2.29
CA ALA A 337 -6.85 -8.25 -2.83
C ALA A 337 -5.77 -9.20 -3.38
N PHE A 338 -4.76 -8.62 -4.05
CA PHE A 338 -3.69 -9.36 -4.68
C PHE A 338 -2.77 -10.06 -3.68
N THR A 339 -2.47 -9.45 -2.53
CA THR A 339 -1.71 -10.13 -1.46
C THR A 339 -2.50 -11.32 -0.90
N GLN A 340 -3.82 -11.19 -0.74
CA GLN A 340 -4.66 -12.28 -0.25
C GLN A 340 -4.79 -13.44 -1.26
N TYR A 341 -4.64 -13.18 -2.57
CA TYR A 341 -4.59 -14.26 -3.56
C TYR A 341 -3.39 -15.19 -3.37
N ILE A 342 -2.26 -14.70 -2.86
CA ILE A 342 -1.06 -15.51 -2.60
C ILE A 342 -1.36 -16.55 -1.51
N ILE A 343 -1.94 -16.10 -0.39
CA ILE A 343 -2.35 -16.99 0.70
C ILE A 343 -3.42 -17.98 0.21
N TRP A 344 -4.39 -17.49 -0.56
CA TRP A 344 -5.44 -18.31 -1.12
C TRP A 344 -4.91 -19.42 -2.03
N GLY A 345 -3.97 -19.09 -2.92
CA GLY A 345 -3.34 -20.07 -3.80
C GLY A 345 -2.63 -21.18 -3.02
N GLU A 346 -1.91 -20.80 -1.96
CA GLU A 346 -1.26 -21.78 -1.08
C GLU A 346 -2.28 -22.63 -0.30
N LEU A 347 -3.34 -22.01 0.23
CA LEU A 347 -4.42 -22.71 0.88
C LEU A 347 -5.05 -23.76 -0.05
N MET A 348 -5.46 -23.36 -1.25
CA MET A 348 -6.08 -24.26 -2.22
C MET A 348 -5.16 -25.40 -2.62
N ARG A 349 -3.85 -25.14 -2.74
CA ARG A 349 -2.83 -26.18 -3.00
C ARG A 349 -2.78 -27.21 -1.88
N ILE A 350 -2.76 -26.76 -0.62
CA ILE A 350 -2.75 -27.65 0.56
C ILE A 350 -4.03 -28.48 0.59
N LEU A 351 -5.19 -27.85 0.37
CA LEU A 351 -6.48 -28.56 0.37
C LEU A 351 -6.60 -29.56 -0.77
N ALA A 352 -6.16 -29.19 -1.98
CA ALA A 352 -6.17 -30.08 -3.14
C ALA A 352 -5.27 -31.30 -2.91
N LYS A 353 -4.07 -31.10 -2.35
CA LYS A 353 -3.16 -32.20 -1.99
C LYS A 353 -3.78 -33.10 -0.91
N ALA A 354 -4.31 -32.51 0.17
CA ALA A 354 -4.94 -33.26 1.25
C ALA A 354 -6.12 -34.11 0.74
N THR A 355 -6.93 -33.55 -0.17
CA THR A 355 -8.04 -34.27 -0.80
C THR A 355 -7.54 -35.41 -1.69
N ALA A 356 -6.51 -35.16 -2.51
CA ALA A 356 -5.93 -36.18 -3.38
C ALA A 356 -5.27 -37.32 -2.60
N ASP A 357 -4.60 -37.01 -1.48
CA ASP A 357 -3.98 -38.02 -0.60
C ASP A 357 -5.07 -38.86 0.09
N LEU A 358 -6.16 -38.25 0.58
CA LEU A 358 -7.27 -38.93 1.25
C LEU A 358 -8.09 -39.82 0.29
N PHE A 359 -8.30 -39.40 -0.95
CA PHE A 359 -9.12 -40.09 -1.95
C PHE A 359 -8.30 -40.64 -3.13
N SER A 360 -7.05 -41.04 -2.90
CA SER A 360 -6.20 -41.61 -3.94
C SER A 360 -6.83 -42.84 -4.60
N ASP A 361 -6.55 -43.09 -5.89
CA ASP A 361 -7.07 -44.26 -6.61
C ASP A 361 -6.74 -45.60 -5.92
N ALA A 362 -5.59 -45.66 -5.25
CA ALA A 362 -5.20 -46.80 -4.44
C ALA A 362 -6.12 -46.97 -3.20
N ALA A 363 -6.45 -45.86 -2.52
CA ALA A 363 -7.38 -45.87 -1.40
C ALA A 363 -8.81 -46.27 -1.87
N LEU A 364 -9.29 -45.69 -2.98
CA LEU A 364 -10.61 -46.02 -3.55
C LEU A 364 -10.69 -47.46 -4.06
N GLY A 365 -9.62 -48.01 -4.66
CA GLY A 365 -9.56 -49.41 -5.06
C GLY A 365 -9.54 -50.38 -3.88
N SER A 366 -8.97 -49.96 -2.75
CA SER A 366 -8.93 -50.76 -1.52
C SER A 366 -10.27 -50.80 -0.76
N LEU A 367 -11.18 -49.86 -1.03
CA LEU A 367 -12.46 -49.74 -0.32
C LEU A 367 -13.33 -50.99 -0.43
N MET A 368 -13.31 -51.69 -1.58
CA MET A 368 -14.18 -52.86 -1.82
C MET A 368 -13.96 -54.03 -0.84
N ASN A 369 -12.76 -54.14 -0.27
CA ASN A 369 -12.36 -55.23 0.62
C ASN A 369 -11.97 -54.72 2.03
N SER A 370 -12.27 -53.45 2.34
CA SER A 370 -11.88 -52.84 3.61
C SER A 370 -12.95 -53.00 4.69
N THR A 371 -12.52 -53.22 5.93
CA THR A 371 -13.40 -53.14 7.11
C THR A 371 -13.44 -51.71 7.66
N SER A 372 -14.45 -51.39 8.47
CA SER A 372 -14.57 -50.09 9.14
C SER A 372 -13.36 -49.75 10.01
N ALA A 373 -12.75 -50.76 10.63
CA ALA A 373 -11.51 -50.58 11.38
C ALA A 373 -10.31 -50.22 10.49
N GLN A 374 -10.21 -50.82 9.29
CA GLN A 374 -9.15 -50.50 8.33
C GLN A 374 -9.30 -49.09 7.76
N VAL A 375 -10.53 -48.68 7.43
CA VAL A 375 -10.79 -47.30 6.95
C VAL A 375 -10.54 -46.27 8.05
N ALA A 376 -10.96 -46.55 9.28
CA ALA A 376 -10.68 -45.67 10.42
C ALA A 376 -9.17 -45.54 10.69
N ASN A 377 -8.40 -46.63 10.64
CA ASN A 377 -6.94 -46.60 10.79
C ASN A 377 -6.26 -45.83 9.64
N ALA A 378 -6.66 -46.05 8.38
CA ALA A 378 -6.12 -45.30 7.25
C ALA A 378 -6.42 -43.80 7.37
N THR A 379 -7.61 -43.44 7.85
CA THR A 379 -7.99 -42.04 8.13
C THR A 379 -7.16 -41.47 9.28
N GLN A 380 -6.91 -42.25 10.33
CA GLN A 380 -6.05 -41.87 11.46
C GLN A 380 -4.61 -41.64 11.00
N ASP A 381 -4.02 -42.53 10.20
CA ASP A 381 -2.68 -42.39 9.64
C ASP A 381 -2.57 -41.13 8.76
N PHE A 382 -3.59 -40.84 7.94
CA PHE A 382 -3.66 -39.61 7.17
C PHE A 382 -3.68 -38.36 8.07
N VAL A 383 -4.55 -38.36 9.09
CA VAL A 383 -4.69 -37.25 10.04
C VAL A 383 -3.41 -37.02 10.82
N ASP A 384 -2.73 -38.08 11.27
CA ASP A 384 -1.48 -37.97 12.01
C ASP A 384 -0.37 -37.38 11.13
N ASN A 385 -0.25 -37.86 9.89
CA ASN A 385 0.67 -37.27 8.90
C ASN A 385 0.34 -35.80 8.60
N PHE A 386 -0.96 -35.47 8.53
CA PHE A 386 -1.41 -34.11 8.33
C PHE A 386 -1.04 -33.22 9.52
N PHE A 387 -1.26 -33.67 10.76
CA PHE A 387 -0.94 -32.92 11.97
C PHE A 387 0.56 -32.82 12.26
N LEU A 388 1.39 -33.74 11.75
CA LEU A 388 2.84 -33.56 11.74
C LEU A 388 3.26 -32.33 10.93
N SER A 389 2.58 -32.09 9.80
CA SER A 389 2.83 -30.93 8.93
C SER A 389 2.08 -29.68 9.37
N TYR A 390 0.92 -29.84 9.97
CA TYR A 390 -0.02 -28.78 10.30
C TYR A 390 -0.55 -28.97 11.73
N PRO A 391 0.26 -28.67 12.76
CA PRO A 391 -0.13 -28.96 14.13
C PRO A 391 -1.39 -28.18 14.53
N PRO A 392 -2.34 -28.82 15.25
CA PRO A 392 -3.59 -28.20 15.63
C PRO A 392 -3.36 -27.05 16.61
N LYS A 393 -3.87 -25.85 16.28
CA LYS A 393 -3.77 -24.68 17.17
C LYS A 393 -4.74 -24.73 18.37
N VAL A 394 -5.83 -25.48 18.22
CA VAL A 394 -6.98 -25.49 19.13
C VAL A 394 -7.34 -26.95 19.44
N PRO A 395 -7.40 -27.38 20.72
CA PRO A 395 -7.68 -28.77 21.11
C PRO A 395 -8.95 -29.38 20.50
N GLU A 396 -9.96 -28.53 20.26
CA GLU A 396 -11.28 -28.87 19.73
C GLU A 396 -11.21 -29.39 18.29
N ILE A 397 -10.19 -28.99 17.52
CA ILE A 397 -9.93 -29.53 16.18
C ILE A 397 -9.61 -31.02 16.28
N SER A 398 -8.66 -31.38 17.15
CA SER A 398 -8.28 -32.76 17.37
C SER A 398 -9.43 -33.59 17.93
N GLN A 399 -10.24 -33.03 18.83
CA GLN A 399 -11.43 -33.70 19.37
C GLN A 399 -12.47 -34.01 18.29
N THR A 400 -12.75 -33.05 17.41
CA THR A 400 -13.73 -33.24 16.32
C THR A 400 -13.26 -34.30 15.33
N VAL A 401 -11.97 -34.29 14.98
CA VAL A 401 -11.39 -35.30 14.10
C VAL A 401 -11.46 -36.69 14.73
N GLN A 402 -11.08 -36.81 16.01
CA GLN A 402 -11.14 -38.09 16.74
C GLN A 402 -12.58 -38.61 16.90
N ALA A 403 -13.56 -37.73 17.12
CA ALA A 403 -14.96 -38.11 17.15
C ALA A 403 -15.44 -38.63 15.79
N GLY A 404 -15.04 -37.98 14.69
CA GLY A 404 -15.32 -38.46 13.33
C GLY A 404 -14.72 -39.83 13.06
N ILE A 405 -13.44 -40.05 13.40
CA ILE A 405 -12.77 -41.35 13.21
C ILE A 405 -13.44 -42.46 14.03
N LYS A 406 -13.86 -42.15 15.26
CA LYS A 406 -14.61 -43.10 16.10
C LYS A 406 -15.98 -43.44 15.50
N ASN A 407 -16.66 -42.48 14.90
CA ASN A 407 -17.92 -42.75 14.21
C ASN A 407 -17.68 -43.63 12.96
N LEU A 408 -16.60 -43.40 12.20
CA LEU A 408 -16.24 -44.23 11.05
C LEU A 408 -15.97 -45.69 11.45
N SER A 409 -15.30 -45.93 12.58
CA SER A 409 -15.05 -47.30 13.06
C SER A 409 -16.31 -48.03 13.55
N SER A 410 -17.39 -47.30 13.83
CA SER A 410 -18.68 -47.85 14.27
C SER A 410 -19.63 -48.23 13.11
N LEU A 411 -19.28 -47.89 11.86
CA LEU A 411 -20.11 -48.18 10.69
C LEU A 411 -20.08 -49.67 10.31
N PRO A 412 -21.11 -50.21 9.63
CA PRO A 412 -21.12 -51.59 9.15
C PRO A 412 -20.10 -51.82 8.02
N ASP A 413 -19.37 -52.93 8.06
CA ASP A 413 -18.35 -53.28 7.05
C ASP A 413 -18.92 -53.40 5.62
N THR A 414 -20.21 -53.71 5.48
CA THR A 414 -20.89 -53.82 4.18
C THR A 414 -20.94 -52.50 3.41
N LEU A 415 -20.85 -51.37 4.11
CA LEU A 415 -20.88 -50.03 3.53
C LEU A 415 -19.72 -49.81 2.55
N TRP A 416 -18.50 -50.22 2.91
CA TRP A 416 -17.30 -49.96 2.12
C TRP A 416 -17.30 -50.70 0.78
N ASN A 417 -17.84 -51.92 0.77
CA ASN A 417 -18.03 -52.70 -0.45
C ASN A 417 -19.02 -52.02 -1.40
N GLN A 418 -20.15 -51.54 -0.88
CA GLN A 418 -21.17 -50.85 -1.66
C GLN A 418 -20.67 -49.49 -2.19
N LEU A 419 -19.97 -48.71 -1.36
CA LEU A 419 -19.34 -47.45 -1.77
C LEU A 419 -18.23 -47.67 -2.80
N GLY A 420 -17.35 -48.66 -2.58
CA GLY A 420 -16.26 -48.98 -3.52
C GLY A 420 -16.78 -49.41 -4.88
N ARG A 421 -17.85 -50.23 -4.93
CA ARG A 421 -18.51 -50.59 -6.19
C ARG A 421 -19.14 -49.38 -6.87
N ALA A 422 -19.84 -48.54 -6.12
CA ALA A 422 -20.49 -47.36 -6.68
C ALA A 422 -19.49 -46.39 -7.33
N VAL A 423 -18.36 -46.14 -6.66
CA VAL A 423 -17.31 -45.25 -7.17
C VAL A 423 -16.60 -45.85 -8.39
N LEU A 424 -16.24 -47.15 -8.36
CA LEU A 424 -15.50 -47.79 -9.45
C LEU A 424 -16.34 -48.04 -10.71
N SER A 425 -17.63 -48.32 -10.54
CA SER A 425 -18.56 -48.56 -11.65
C SER A 425 -19.30 -47.31 -12.12
N ASN A 426 -19.14 -46.18 -11.40
CA ASN A 426 -19.89 -44.94 -11.61
C ASN A 426 -21.43 -45.15 -11.59
N ASP A 427 -21.89 -46.12 -10.79
CA ASP A 427 -23.31 -46.48 -10.60
C ASP A 427 -23.69 -46.31 -9.12
N PHE A 428 -24.44 -45.25 -8.81
CA PHE A 428 -24.83 -44.93 -7.44
C PHE A 428 -26.07 -45.70 -6.95
N SER A 429 -26.67 -46.56 -7.77
CA SER A 429 -27.80 -47.41 -7.35
C SER A 429 -27.43 -48.37 -6.22
N PHE A 430 -26.15 -48.77 -6.11
CA PHE A 430 -25.63 -49.58 -5.01
C PHE A 430 -25.70 -48.85 -3.65
N VAL A 431 -25.64 -47.52 -3.64
CA VAL A 431 -25.69 -46.70 -2.42
C VAL A 431 -27.13 -46.43 -1.98
N GLU A 432 -28.10 -46.46 -2.91
CA GLU A 432 -29.53 -46.28 -2.61
C GLU A 432 -30.09 -47.40 -1.70
N THR A 433 -29.42 -48.55 -1.66
CA THR A 433 -29.77 -49.70 -0.79
C THR A 433 -29.21 -49.60 0.63
N VAL A 434 -28.36 -48.59 0.92
CA VAL A 434 -27.75 -48.36 2.24
C VAL A 434 -28.79 -47.69 3.16
N ASN A 435 -28.79 -48.04 4.45
CA ASN A 435 -29.59 -47.33 5.44
C ASN A 435 -29.22 -45.84 5.48
N ASN A 436 -30.22 -44.95 5.32
CA ASN A 436 -30.06 -43.50 5.39
C ASN A 436 -29.30 -43.03 6.64
N ASP A 437 -29.51 -43.67 7.80
CA ASP A 437 -28.81 -43.29 9.04
C ASP A 437 -27.32 -43.66 9.02
N THR A 438 -26.96 -44.75 8.35
CA THR A 438 -25.57 -45.17 8.17
C THR A 438 -24.85 -44.26 7.16
N LEU A 439 -25.55 -43.91 6.08
CA LEU A 439 -25.04 -43.00 5.06
C LEU A 439 -24.86 -41.57 5.61
N SER A 440 -25.83 -41.06 6.39
CA SER A 440 -25.73 -39.74 7.03
C SER A 440 -24.58 -39.69 8.04
N THR A 441 -24.42 -40.72 8.87
CA THR A 441 -23.31 -40.81 9.84
C THR A 441 -21.95 -40.82 9.13
N PHE A 442 -21.82 -41.53 8.00
CA PHE A 442 -20.61 -41.51 7.19
C PHE A 442 -20.31 -40.11 6.63
N VAL A 443 -21.31 -39.48 5.99
CA VAL A 443 -21.17 -38.14 5.39
C VAL A 443 -20.83 -37.10 6.46
N ASP A 444 -21.51 -37.11 7.59
CA ASP A 444 -21.27 -36.19 8.70
C ASP A 444 -19.88 -36.36 9.32
N SER A 445 -19.38 -37.59 9.40
CA SER A 445 -18.06 -37.89 9.95
C SER A 445 -16.94 -37.41 9.01
N ILE A 446 -17.03 -37.70 7.71
CA ILE A 446 -16.05 -37.23 6.71
C ILE A 446 -16.11 -35.71 6.56
N SER A 447 -17.31 -35.13 6.55
CA SER A 447 -17.49 -33.68 6.50
C SER A 447 -16.92 -33.00 7.75
N GLY A 448 -17.16 -33.56 8.94
CA GLY A 448 -16.61 -33.05 10.19
C GLY A 448 -15.09 -33.09 10.25
N ILE A 449 -14.47 -34.20 9.82
CA ILE A 449 -13.01 -34.32 9.71
C ILE A 449 -12.48 -33.28 8.72
N THR A 450 -13.01 -33.24 7.50
CA THR A 450 -12.56 -32.33 6.45
C THR A 450 -12.70 -30.86 6.87
N SER A 451 -13.83 -30.48 7.46
CA SER A 451 -14.03 -29.12 7.98
C SER A 451 -13.10 -28.79 9.14
N ALA A 452 -12.81 -29.72 10.04
CA ALA A 452 -11.86 -29.49 11.13
C ALA A 452 -10.42 -29.28 10.59
N LEU A 453 -9.98 -30.11 9.63
CA LEU A 453 -8.69 -29.97 8.99
C LEU A 453 -8.58 -28.65 8.20
N ASN A 454 -9.60 -28.28 7.43
CA ASN A 454 -9.64 -27.02 6.69
C ASN A 454 -9.57 -25.81 7.64
N ASN A 455 -10.36 -25.82 8.71
CA ASN A 455 -10.33 -24.77 9.72
C ASN A 455 -8.97 -24.70 10.44
N ASN A 456 -8.27 -25.82 10.63
CA ASN A 456 -6.91 -25.80 11.14
C ASN A 456 -5.96 -25.05 10.21
N ILE A 457 -6.02 -25.32 8.90
CA ILE A 457 -5.20 -24.62 7.91
C ILE A 457 -5.54 -23.13 7.87
N PHE A 458 -6.83 -22.76 7.92
CA PHE A 458 -7.23 -21.36 8.00
C PHE A 458 -6.60 -20.65 9.19
N GLN A 459 -6.59 -21.28 10.37
CA GLN A 459 -5.94 -20.72 11.55
C GLN A 459 -4.41 -20.65 11.40
N ILE A 460 -3.77 -21.66 10.79
CA ILE A 460 -2.32 -21.67 10.55
C ILE A 460 -1.90 -20.53 9.61
N LEU A 461 -2.66 -20.32 8.53
CA LEU A 461 -2.45 -19.26 7.55
C LEU A 461 -3.00 -17.89 7.98
N ASP A 462 -3.47 -17.78 9.22
CA ASP A 462 -4.02 -16.56 9.82
C ASP A 462 -5.31 -16.01 9.16
N ILE A 463 -5.98 -16.83 8.35
CA ILE A 463 -7.26 -16.59 7.67
C ILE A 463 -8.43 -16.86 8.63
N ASP A 464 -8.48 -16.17 9.78
CA ASP A 464 -9.54 -16.40 10.76
C ASP A 464 -10.71 -15.42 10.59
N VAL A 465 -11.82 -15.90 10.02
CA VAL A 465 -13.09 -15.14 9.88
C VAL A 465 -13.65 -14.70 11.22
N ALA A 466 -13.32 -15.38 12.33
CA ALA A 466 -13.79 -15.00 13.67
C ALA A 466 -13.14 -13.70 14.18
N LYS A 467 -12.00 -13.26 13.61
CA LYS A 467 -11.37 -11.97 13.98
C LYS A 467 -12.27 -10.78 13.64
N ASP A 468 -13.11 -10.90 12.61
CA ASP A 468 -14.03 -9.84 12.17
C ASP A 468 -15.31 -9.73 13.02
N GLU A 469 -15.67 -10.79 13.78
CA GLU A 469 -16.87 -10.84 14.63
C GLU A 469 -16.63 -10.30 16.06
N LYS A 470 -15.48 -9.67 16.34
CA LYS A 470 -15.17 -9.04 17.64
C LYS A 470 -16.11 -7.90 18.07
N SER A 471 -17.15 -7.57 17.30
CA SER A 471 -18.14 -6.53 17.64
C SER A 471 -19.48 -7.05 18.15
N SER A 472 -19.63 -8.34 18.49
CA SER A 472 -20.86 -8.82 19.15
C SER A 472 -20.55 -9.91 20.17
N ALA A 473 -20.55 -9.49 21.43
CA ALA A 473 -20.41 -10.29 22.64
C ALA A 473 -19.07 -11.04 22.84
N ALA A 474 -18.72 -11.20 24.11
CA ALA A 474 -17.57 -11.96 24.58
C ALA A 474 -17.47 -13.33 23.89
N PRO A 475 -16.28 -13.96 23.84
CA PRO A 475 -16.13 -15.34 23.39
C PRO A 475 -16.87 -16.23 24.39
N SER A 476 -18.18 -16.37 24.24
CA SER A 476 -18.90 -17.45 24.85
C SER A 476 -18.35 -18.72 24.22
N THR A 477 -17.93 -19.62 25.10
CA THR A 477 -17.74 -21.05 24.88
C THR A 477 -18.93 -21.58 24.07
N THR A 478 -18.87 -21.40 22.76
CA THR A 478 -19.84 -21.92 21.81
C THR A 478 -19.44 -23.37 21.63
N ASN A 479 -20.35 -24.28 21.99
CA ASN A 479 -20.19 -25.71 21.77
C ASN A 479 -19.67 -25.92 20.34
N PHE A 480 -18.43 -26.39 20.22
CA PHE A 480 -17.72 -26.54 18.96
C PHE A 480 -18.28 -27.77 18.24
N THR A 481 -19.36 -27.58 17.49
CA THR A 481 -20.02 -28.64 16.72
C THR A 481 -19.55 -28.60 15.27
N THR A 482 -19.64 -29.75 14.57
CA THR A 482 -19.36 -29.86 13.13
C THR A 482 -20.02 -28.75 12.30
N SER A 483 -21.26 -28.38 12.64
CA SER A 483 -22.01 -27.30 12.00
C SER A 483 -21.38 -25.91 12.16
N VAL A 484 -20.73 -25.62 13.30
CA VAL A 484 -20.03 -24.35 13.51
C VAL A 484 -18.77 -24.28 12.64
N LEU A 485 -18.04 -25.39 12.51
CA LEU A 485 -16.86 -25.47 11.65
C LEU A 485 -17.21 -25.34 10.17
N GLN A 486 -18.28 -25.99 9.73
CA GLN A 486 -18.82 -25.84 8.38
C GLN A 486 -19.23 -24.38 8.13
N GLY A 487 -19.99 -23.77 9.03
CA GLY A 487 -20.38 -22.36 8.88
C GLY A 487 -19.20 -21.38 8.84
N LYS A 488 -18.11 -21.65 9.59
CA LYS A 488 -16.87 -20.87 9.48
C LYS A 488 -16.21 -21.06 8.12
N GLN A 489 -16.12 -22.30 7.64
CA GLN A 489 -15.56 -22.64 6.36
C GLN A 489 -16.33 -21.95 5.21
N ASP A 490 -17.65 -22.04 5.19
CA ASP A 490 -18.50 -21.45 4.14
C ASP A 490 -18.33 -19.92 4.09
N LYS A 491 -18.27 -19.25 5.25
CA LYS A 491 -17.96 -17.81 5.32
C LYS A 491 -16.58 -17.48 4.75
N THR A 492 -15.56 -18.30 5.00
CA THR A 492 -14.22 -18.13 4.44
C THR A 492 -14.25 -18.20 2.91
N PHE A 493 -14.89 -19.23 2.35
CA PHE A 493 -15.01 -19.39 0.89
C PHE A 493 -15.78 -18.22 0.25
N GLY A 494 -16.91 -17.81 0.84
CA GLY A 494 -17.69 -16.66 0.37
C GLY A 494 -16.89 -15.35 0.37
N ARG A 495 -16.05 -15.14 1.40
CA ARG A 495 -15.12 -14.01 1.47
C ARG A 495 -14.16 -13.99 0.28
N PHE A 496 -13.53 -15.11 -0.07
CA PHE A 496 -12.58 -15.17 -1.19
C PHE A 496 -13.24 -14.91 -2.55
N ARG A 497 -14.49 -15.34 -2.74
CA ARG A 497 -15.28 -15.02 -3.93
C ARG A 497 -15.51 -13.51 -4.07
N LEU A 498 -15.77 -12.82 -2.95
CA LEU A 498 -15.92 -11.38 -2.94
C LEU A 498 -14.60 -10.65 -3.23
N LEU A 499 -13.51 -11.09 -2.61
CA LEU A 499 -12.16 -10.59 -2.85
C LEU A 499 -11.71 -10.79 -4.30
N PHE A 500 -12.09 -11.90 -4.92
CA PHE A 500 -11.87 -12.15 -6.33
C PHE A 500 -12.55 -11.09 -7.21
N ALA A 501 -13.86 -10.87 -7.01
CA ALA A 501 -14.62 -9.93 -7.80
C ALA A 501 -14.05 -8.50 -7.69
N TYR A 502 -13.80 -8.03 -6.46
CA TYR A 502 -13.28 -6.69 -6.26
C TYR A 502 -11.83 -6.53 -6.68
N GLY A 503 -10.96 -7.51 -6.44
CA GLY A 503 -9.55 -7.40 -6.79
C GLY A 503 -9.29 -7.39 -8.30
N TYR A 504 -10.01 -8.19 -9.09
CA TYR A 504 -9.92 -8.12 -10.55
C TYR A 504 -10.49 -6.82 -11.12
N LEU A 505 -11.62 -6.35 -10.56
CA LEU A 505 -12.21 -5.07 -10.94
C LEU A 505 -11.24 -3.92 -10.67
N THR A 506 -10.64 -3.88 -9.46
CA THR A 506 -9.71 -2.81 -9.07
C THR A 506 -8.37 -2.91 -9.78
N ALA A 507 -7.89 -4.10 -10.13
CA ALA A 507 -6.72 -4.30 -11.00
C ALA A 507 -6.91 -3.65 -12.38
N GLY A 508 -8.05 -3.90 -13.02
CA GLY A 508 -8.39 -3.28 -14.30
C GLY A 508 -8.59 -1.76 -14.20
N LEU A 509 -9.29 -1.30 -13.16
CA LEU A 509 -9.46 0.13 -12.89
C LEU A 509 -8.13 0.84 -12.64
N CYS A 510 -7.20 0.21 -11.91
CA CYS A 510 -5.85 0.73 -11.67
C CYS A 510 -5.12 1.00 -13.00
N LEU A 511 -5.12 0.03 -13.92
CA LEU A 511 -4.54 0.19 -15.26
C LEU A 511 -5.26 1.28 -16.10
N ILE A 512 -6.59 1.38 -16.01
CA ILE A 512 -7.38 2.43 -16.66
C ILE A 512 -6.97 3.81 -16.16
N PHE A 513 -6.89 4.01 -14.84
CA PHE A 513 -6.52 5.30 -14.25
C PHE A 513 -5.05 5.66 -14.51
N MET A 514 -4.13 4.69 -14.46
CA MET A 514 -2.74 4.90 -14.89
C MET A 514 -2.68 5.34 -16.35
N SER A 515 -3.49 4.73 -17.22
CA SER A 515 -3.57 5.11 -18.64
C SER A 515 -4.10 6.53 -18.81
N PHE A 516 -5.16 6.91 -18.09
CA PHE A 516 -5.66 8.30 -18.10
C PHE A 516 -4.62 9.30 -17.60
N LEU A 517 -3.87 8.98 -16.55
CA LEU A 517 -2.79 9.85 -16.07
C LEU A 517 -1.68 10.02 -17.11
N SER A 518 -1.30 8.94 -17.81
CA SER A 518 -0.34 9.01 -18.91
C SER A 518 -0.83 9.92 -20.06
N ILE A 519 -2.12 9.87 -20.38
CA ILE A 519 -2.73 10.75 -21.39
C ILE A 519 -2.62 12.21 -20.97
N VAL A 520 -2.95 12.53 -19.72
CA VAL A 520 -2.93 13.91 -19.21
C VAL A 520 -1.50 14.45 -19.09
N ALA A 521 -0.56 13.60 -18.70
CA ALA A 521 0.87 13.94 -18.58
C ALA A 521 1.56 14.12 -19.94
N ARG A 522 0.98 13.61 -21.03
CA ARG A 522 1.61 13.70 -22.36
C ARG A 522 1.66 15.13 -22.88
N THR A 523 2.87 15.59 -23.19
CA THR A 523 3.13 16.89 -23.83
C THR A 523 3.35 16.80 -25.34
N THR A 524 3.57 15.60 -25.88
CA THR A 524 3.88 15.37 -27.30
C THR A 524 2.64 15.14 -28.17
N ARG A 525 2.73 15.48 -29.47
CA ARG A 525 1.64 15.22 -30.44
C ARG A 525 1.38 13.72 -30.59
N TRP A 526 0.11 13.37 -30.78
CA TRP A 526 -0.32 11.99 -30.99
C TRP A 526 0.22 11.42 -32.30
N LYS A 527 1.14 10.47 -32.19
CA LYS A 527 1.56 9.60 -33.29
C LYS A 527 0.67 8.35 -33.32
N PRO A 528 0.52 7.68 -34.48
CA PRO A 528 -0.35 6.50 -34.61
C PRO A 528 0.06 5.35 -33.69
N TRP A 529 1.37 5.07 -33.56
CA TRP A 529 1.84 3.97 -32.70
C TRP A 529 1.50 4.14 -31.21
N PRO A 530 1.79 5.28 -30.54
CA PRO A 530 1.36 5.52 -29.17
C PRO A 530 -0.16 5.47 -28.94
N LEU A 531 -0.97 5.73 -29.98
CA LEU A 531 -2.43 5.61 -29.90
C LEU A 531 -2.86 4.14 -29.93
N ILE A 532 -2.32 3.35 -30.86
CA ILE A 532 -2.57 1.90 -30.94
C ILE A 532 -2.13 1.21 -29.64
N ARG A 533 -0.93 1.53 -29.16
CA ARG A 533 -0.42 1.00 -27.88
C ARG A 533 -1.37 1.31 -26.72
N LEU A 534 -1.85 2.54 -26.62
CA LEU A 534 -2.78 2.95 -25.58
C LEU A 534 -4.11 2.19 -25.71
N ALA A 535 -4.63 2.02 -26.92
CA ALA A 535 -5.86 1.25 -27.16
C ALA A 535 -5.72 -0.22 -26.75
N LEU A 536 -4.57 -0.85 -27.03
CA LEU A 536 -4.27 -2.21 -26.58
C LEU A 536 -4.22 -2.32 -25.05
N ILE A 537 -3.58 -1.36 -24.38
CA ILE A 537 -3.53 -1.31 -22.91
C ILE A 537 -4.93 -1.15 -22.32
N PHE A 538 -5.77 -0.28 -22.89
CA PHE A 538 -7.16 -0.14 -22.46
C PHE A 538 -7.97 -1.42 -22.66
N ALA A 539 -7.80 -2.11 -23.79
CA ALA A 539 -8.46 -3.38 -24.04
C ALA A 539 -8.03 -4.44 -23.02
N LEU A 540 -6.73 -4.52 -22.68
CA LEU A 540 -6.22 -5.41 -21.64
C LEU A 540 -6.81 -5.05 -20.26
N ALA A 541 -6.87 -3.77 -19.92
CA ALA A 541 -7.41 -3.32 -18.64
C ALA A 541 -8.90 -3.63 -18.47
N ILE A 542 -9.70 -3.43 -19.53
CA ILE A 542 -11.11 -3.81 -19.58
C ILE A 542 -11.25 -5.33 -19.52
N GLY A 543 -10.39 -6.08 -20.22
CA GLY A 543 -10.33 -7.53 -20.17
C GLY A 543 -10.12 -8.04 -18.74
N THR A 544 -9.12 -7.51 -18.04
CA THR A 544 -8.86 -7.85 -16.63
C THR A 544 -10.05 -7.53 -15.73
N ALA A 545 -10.65 -6.34 -15.86
CA ALA A 545 -11.84 -6.00 -15.09
C ALA A 545 -13.02 -6.95 -15.39
N SER A 546 -13.17 -7.38 -16.64
CA SER A 546 -14.26 -8.26 -17.08
C SER A 546 -14.16 -9.68 -16.53
N VAL A 547 -12.96 -10.14 -16.13
CA VAL A 547 -12.78 -11.43 -15.43
C VAL A 547 -13.58 -11.47 -14.11
N SER A 548 -13.80 -10.32 -13.47
CA SER A 548 -14.67 -10.24 -12.29
C SER A 548 -16.12 -10.67 -12.57
N ALA A 549 -16.58 -10.65 -13.82
CA ALA A 549 -17.94 -11.05 -14.18
C ALA A 549 -18.21 -12.55 -13.99
N ILE A 550 -17.18 -13.38 -13.89
CA ILE A 550 -17.29 -14.80 -13.53
C ILE A 550 -18.01 -14.95 -12.17
N TRP A 551 -17.90 -13.94 -11.30
CA TRP A 551 -18.61 -13.91 -10.02
C TRP A 551 -20.13 -14.09 -10.16
N TYR A 552 -20.76 -13.55 -11.20
CA TYR A 552 -22.20 -13.66 -11.44
C TYR A 552 -22.65 -15.04 -11.94
N GLN A 553 -21.72 -15.89 -12.36
CA GLN A 553 -22.02 -17.26 -12.80
C GLN A 553 -22.10 -18.26 -11.64
N GLY A 554 -21.72 -17.84 -10.43
CA GLY A 554 -21.81 -18.64 -9.23
C GLY A 554 -23.24 -18.80 -8.70
N PRO A 555 -23.49 -19.81 -7.84
CA PRO A 555 -24.76 -19.91 -7.13
C PRO A 555 -25.03 -18.61 -6.37
N GLY A 556 -26.23 -18.05 -6.54
CA GLY A 556 -26.62 -16.82 -5.85
C GLY A 556 -26.45 -16.98 -4.34
N THR A 557 -26.08 -15.89 -3.66
CA THR A 557 -25.75 -15.74 -2.23
C THR A 557 -26.81 -16.23 -1.22
N THR A 558 -27.84 -16.96 -1.66
CA THR A 558 -29.02 -17.38 -0.90
C THR A 558 -29.05 -18.88 -0.56
N THR A 559 -28.19 -19.71 -1.16
CA THR A 559 -28.06 -21.13 -0.80
C THR A 559 -26.80 -21.30 0.03
N GLY A 560 -26.87 -21.96 1.20
CA GLY A 560 -25.69 -22.29 2.01
C GLY A 560 -24.66 -22.99 1.15
N GLU A 561 -23.59 -22.27 0.78
CA GLU A 561 -22.51 -22.76 -0.06
C GLU A 561 -21.74 -23.80 0.74
N THR A 562 -21.86 -25.07 0.38
CA THR A 562 -21.02 -26.12 0.96
C THR A 562 -19.72 -26.25 0.17
N ALA A 563 -18.67 -26.76 0.81
CA ALA A 563 -17.38 -27.03 0.15
C ALA A 563 -17.49 -27.85 -1.14
N LEU A 564 -18.49 -28.74 -1.24
CA LEU A 564 -18.76 -29.53 -2.43
C LEU A 564 -19.33 -28.67 -3.57
N THR A 565 -20.30 -27.78 -3.28
CA THR A 565 -20.84 -26.84 -4.28
C THR A 565 -19.79 -25.83 -4.78
N PHE A 566 -18.76 -25.55 -3.98
CA PHE A 566 -17.66 -24.69 -4.40
C PHE A 566 -16.85 -25.30 -5.55
N ILE A 567 -16.66 -26.62 -5.59
CA ILE A 567 -15.82 -27.28 -6.61
C ILE A 567 -16.57 -27.43 -7.96
N ASP A 568 -17.91 -27.49 -7.91
CA ASP A 568 -18.71 -27.68 -9.12
C ASP A 568 -18.97 -26.39 -9.91
N ASP A 569 -18.83 -25.24 -9.25
CA ASP A 569 -19.05 -23.93 -9.85
C ASP A 569 -17.84 -23.44 -10.70
N PRO A 570 -18.05 -22.89 -11.91
CA PRO A 570 -17.01 -22.25 -12.72
C PRO A 570 -16.08 -21.29 -11.95
N LEU A 571 -16.62 -20.46 -11.06
CA LEU A 571 -15.79 -19.54 -10.27
C LEU A 571 -14.91 -20.29 -9.28
N GLY A 572 -15.48 -21.24 -8.56
CA GLY A 572 -14.72 -22.02 -7.59
C GLY A 572 -13.63 -22.84 -8.27
N ARG A 573 -13.90 -23.44 -9.43
CA ARG A 573 -12.86 -24.09 -10.26
C ARG A 573 -11.73 -23.14 -10.61
N TYR A 574 -12.03 -21.92 -11.03
CA TYR A 574 -10.99 -20.92 -11.32
C TYR A 574 -10.19 -20.55 -10.07
N LEU A 575 -10.87 -20.35 -8.93
CA LEU A 575 -10.25 -20.03 -7.64
C LEU A 575 -9.34 -21.13 -7.10
N MET A 576 -9.61 -22.40 -7.42
CA MET A 576 -8.73 -23.52 -7.06
C MET A 576 -7.42 -23.52 -7.85
N THR A 577 -7.32 -22.74 -8.94
CA THR A 577 -6.14 -22.76 -9.81
C THR A 577 -5.14 -21.65 -9.49
N PRO A 578 -3.83 -21.86 -9.77
CA PRO A 578 -2.82 -20.79 -9.73
C PRO A 578 -3.07 -19.64 -10.71
N TRP A 579 -3.99 -19.80 -11.67
CA TRP A 579 -4.28 -18.81 -12.71
C TRP A 579 -4.88 -17.51 -12.16
N VAL A 580 -5.42 -17.52 -10.94
CA VAL A 580 -5.90 -16.30 -10.26
C VAL A 580 -4.82 -15.22 -10.19
N ILE A 581 -3.58 -15.59 -9.86
CA ILE A 581 -2.44 -14.65 -9.81
C ILE A 581 -1.81 -14.49 -11.19
N LEU A 582 -1.61 -15.63 -11.89
CA LEU A 582 -0.87 -15.64 -13.15
C LEU A 582 -1.56 -14.81 -14.24
N THR A 583 -2.89 -14.77 -14.28
CA THR A 583 -3.62 -13.94 -15.26
C THR A 583 -3.28 -12.46 -15.10
N ILE A 584 -3.26 -11.94 -13.87
CA ILE A 584 -2.90 -10.55 -13.60
C ILE A 584 -1.43 -10.31 -13.94
N PHE A 585 -0.54 -11.22 -13.51
CA PHE A 585 0.89 -11.15 -13.82
C PHE A 585 1.16 -11.10 -15.33
N VAL A 586 0.53 -11.98 -16.11
CA VAL A 586 0.67 -12.01 -17.58
C VAL A 586 0.19 -10.70 -18.19
N VAL A 587 -0.96 -10.16 -17.77
CA VAL A 587 -1.45 -8.88 -18.28
C VAL A 587 -0.47 -7.75 -18.00
N PHE A 588 0.02 -7.62 -16.75
CA PHE A 588 1.00 -6.58 -16.42
C PHE A 588 2.34 -6.77 -17.15
N THR A 589 2.76 -8.02 -17.37
CA THR A 589 3.93 -8.35 -18.20
C THR A 589 3.75 -7.85 -19.63
N VAL A 590 2.59 -8.13 -20.25
CA VAL A 590 2.28 -7.67 -21.60
C VAL A 590 2.21 -6.14 -21.66
N VAL A 591 1.60 -5.48 -20.67
CA VAL A 591 1.55 -4.02 -20.58
C VAL A 591 2.95 -3.41 -20.47
N LEU A 592 3.84 -4.02 -19.67
CA LEU A 592 5.23 -3.58 -19.55
C LEU A 592 5.97 -3.73 -20.89
N ILE A 593 5.85 -4.88 -21.54
CA ILE A 593 6.45 -5.13 -22.85
C ILE A 593 5.93 -4.09 -23.88
N LEU A 594 4.62 -3.89 -23.97
CA LEU A 594 4.01 -2.89 -24.85
C LEU A 594 4.53 -1.48 -24.57
N THR A 595 4.77 -1.14 -23.30
CA THR A 595 5.31 0.16 -22.89
C THR A 595 6.69 0.43 -23.49
N HIS A 596 7.55 -0.58 -23.58
CA HIS A 596 8.91 -0.44 -24.11
C HIS A 596 9.04 -0.72 -25.62
N ILE A 597 8.08 -1.42 -26.23
CA ILE A 597 8.09 -1.63 -27.69
C ILE A 597 7.90 -0.29 -28.42
N GLY A 598 8.90 0.09 -29.22
CA GLY A 598 8.88 1.27 -30.10
C GLY A 598 9.71 2.47 -29.64
N ALA A 599 10.41 2.41 -28.50
CA ALA A 599 11.33 3.47 -28.06
C ALA A 599 12.57 3.62 -28.99
N HIS A 600 13.03 2.54 -29.62
CA HIS A 600 14.25 2.53 -30.45
C HIS A 600 14.05 2.91 -31.93
N GLY A 601 12.82 2.99 -32.44
CA GLY A 601 12.58 3.15 -33.88
C GLY A 601 12.62 4.59 -34.42
N ALA A 602 12.69 5.61 -33.54
CA ALA A 602 12.61 7.02 -33.95
C ALA A 602 13.96 7.74 -34.02
N ALA A 603 14.98 7.24 -33.31
CA ALA A 603 16.33 7.81 -33.36
C ALA A 603 17.14 7.36 -34.59
N ASP A 604 16.75 6.24 -35.21
CA ASP A 604 17.55 5.60 -36.27
C ASP A 604 17.05 5.90 -37.70
N ARG A 605 15.88 6.55 -37.86
CA ARG A 605 15.37 6.97 -39.18
C ARG A 605 15.86 8.34 -39.64
N THR A 606 16.41 9.16 -38.76
CA THR A 606 16.96 10.49 -39.11
C THR A 606 18.45 10.45 -39.49
N LYS A 607 19.15 9.32 -39.33
CA LYS A 607 20.55 9.15 -39.75
C LYS A 607 20.73 8.40 -41.09
N ARG A 608 19.65 7.88 -41.69
CA ARG A 608 19.74 7.00 -42.87
C ARG A 608 19.23 7.62 -44.19
N SER A 609 18.97 8.93 -44.23
CA SER A 609 18.58 9.65 -45.46
C SER A 609 19.60 10.72 -45.89
N GLY A 610 20.89 10.49 -45.65
CA GLY A 610 21.98 11.43 -45.95
C GLY A 610 23.13 10.83 -46.77
N ALA A 611 22.90 9.74 -47.49
CA ALA A 611 23.90 9.14 -48.36
C ALA A 611 23.27 8.78 -49.70
N PHE A 612 23.06 9.79 -50.56
CA PHE A 612 23.15 9.69 -52.02
C PHE A 612 23.00 11.11 -52.58
N PHE A 613 23.91 11.49 -53.49
CA PHE A 613 24.09 12.79 -54.17
C PHE A 613 25.12 13.79 -53.58
N PRO A 614 26.28 13.96 -54.24
CA PRO A 614 27.20 15.08 -54.03
C PRO A 614 26.91 16.24 -55.01
N ARG A 615 27.28 17.46 -54.57
CA ARG A 615 27.44 18.75 -55.29
C ARG A 615 26.34 19.82 -55.15
N ALA A 616 26.84 20.99 -54.75
CA ALA A 616 26.47 22.36 -55.10
C ALA A 616 25.19 22.96 -54.48
N ALA A 617 25.35 23.81 -53.47
CA ALA A 617 25.29 25.27 -53.64
C ALA A 617 25.37 25.99 -52.28
N THR A 618 26.42 26.79 -52.15
CA THR A 618 26.56 27.94 -51.26
C THR A 618 25.44 28.97 -51.45
N PHE A 619 24.71 29.37 -50.41
CA PHE A 619 24.45 30.76 -50.02
C PHE A 619 23.47 30.84 -48.83
N PHE A 620 23.64 31.89 -48.01
CA PHE A 620 22.87 32.28 -46.81
C PHE A 620 23.27 31.67 -45.47
N SER A 621 24.40 32.17 -44.98
CA SER A 621 24.56 32.53 -43.57
C SER A 621 23.77 33.81 -43.27
N ARG A 622 22.88 33.79 -42.26
CA ARG A 622 22.54 34.97 -41.46
C ARG A 622 22.04 34.57 -40.06
N LYS A 623 23.02 34.54 -39.13
CA LYS A 623 23.01 34.98 -37.73
C LYS A 623 21.62 35.21 -37.07
N ASN A 624 21.31 34.39 -36.06
CA ASN A 624 20.77 34.89 -34.80
C ASN A 624 21.15 33.94 -33.64
N ASP A 625 21.80 34.52 -32.65
CA ASP A 625 22.34 33.90 -31.46
C ASP A 625 21.25 33.60 -30.41
N LYS A 626 21.63 32.69 -29.48
CA LYS A 626 21.07 32.41 -28.14
C LYS A 626 19.99 31.33 -28.03
N GLU A 627 20.45 30.10 -27.78
CA GLU A 627 20.06 29.26 -26.65
C GLU A 627 20.97 28.00 -26.66
N GLY A 628 21.82 27.86 -25.64
CA GLY A 628 22.70 26.70 -25.50
C GLY A 628 21.91 25.46 -25.01
N PRO A 629 22.28 24.24 -25.42
CA PRO A 629 21.63 23.03 -24.96
C PRO A 629 21.96 22.75 -23.49
N TYR A 630 20.92 22.42 -22.72
CA TYR A 630 20.99 21.99 -21.32
C TYR A 630 21.84 20.72 -21.16
N ASP A 631 22.85 20.76 -20.29
CA ASP A 631 23.58 19.57 -19.83
C ASP A 631 22.79 18.84 -18.72
N PRO A 632 22.66 17.51 -18.76
CA PRO A 632 22.02 16.76 -17.68
C PRO A 632 22.97 16.65 -16.47
N VAL A 633 22.59 17.27 -15.36
CA VAL A 633 23.29 17.16 -14.08
C VAL A 633 23.12 15.73 -13.53
N SER A 634 24.25 15.05 -13.35
CA SER A 634 24.38 13.77 -12.63
C SER A 634 24.21 13.98 -11.13
N LEU A 635 23.31 13.19 -10.51
CA LEU A 635 23.13 13.09 -9.06
C LEU A 635 24.33 12.40 -8.39
N PRO A 636 24.83 12.90 -7.24
CA PRO A 636 25.45 12.05 -6.24
C PRO A 636 24.42 11.69 -5.15
N LEU A 637 24.20 10.39 -4.98
CA LEU A 637 23.55 9.80 -3.82
C LEU A 637 24.52 9.84 -2.63
N THR A 638 24.02 10.25 -1.46
CA THR A 638 24.61 10.25 -0.10
C THR A 638 25.57 11.40 0.29
N PRO A 639 25.44 11.95 1.52
CA PRO A 639 26.43 12.84 2.09
C PRO A 639 27.54 12.02 2.78
N SER A 640 28.73 11.98 2.19
CA SER A 640 29.92 11.50 2.89
C SER A 640 30.33 12.52 3.95
N GLN A 641 30.21 12.16 5.23
CA GLN A 641 31.04 12.77 6.27
C GLN A 641 32.50 12.42 5.96
N GLN A 642 33.27 13.37 5.46
CA GLN A 642 34.71 13.23 5.28
C GLN A 642 35.42 14.09 6.33
N TRP A 643 36.01 13.40 7.30
CA TRP A 643 36.89 13.93 8.33
C TRP A 643 38.04 14.70 7.67
N SER A 644 38.23 15.97 8.04
CA SER A 644 39.39 16.75 7.61
C SER A 644 40.66 16.17 8.22
N LYS A 645 41.54 15.58 7.40
CA LYS A 645 42.96 15.45 7.71
C LYS A 645 43.72 16.57 6.99
N LYS A 646 44.38 17.34 7.84
CA LYS A 646 45.21 18.51 7.57
C LYS A 646 46.50 18.03 6.89
N GLU A 647 46.70 18.36 5.61
CA GLU A 647 48.03 18.22 4.99
C GLU A 647 48.85 19.48 5.25
N ARG A 648 50.00 19.28 5.91
CA ARG A 648 51.11 20.20 6.03
C ARG A 648 52.10 19.80 4.95
N SER A 649 52.37 20.67 3.98
CA SER A 649 53.44 20.47 3.01
C SER A 649 54.81 20.67 3.67
N GLY A 650 55.78 19.82 3.35
CA GLY A 650 57.17 19.95 3.80
C GLY A 650 58.11 19.01 3.06
N SER A 651 58.29 19.25 1.77
CA SER A 651 59.56 19.27 1.02
C SER A 651 60.69 18.23 1.30
N TYR A 652 61.12 17.61 0.19
CA TYR A 652 62.47 17.12 -0.17
C TYR A 652 62.98 15.73 0.27
N ASN A 653 63.56 15.08 -0.76
CA ASN A 653 64.61 14.05 -0.82
C ASN A 653 64.22 12.57 -0.72
N LEU A 654 64.16 11.96 -1.92
CA LEU A 654 64.40 10.55 -2.19
C LEU A 654 65.91 10.26 -2.12
N THR A 655 66.34 9.42 -1.17
CA THR A 655 67.51 8.57 -1.32
C THR A 655 67.43 7.38 -0.36
N ALA A 656 67.73 6.20 -0.90
CA ALA A 656 68.23 4.97 -0.27
C ALA A 656 67.32 4.28 0.77
N ASP A 657 66.79 3.10 0.47
CA ASP A 657 67.44 1.78 0.52
C ASP A 657 67.39 1.15 1.91
N ASP A 658 67.11 -0.15 1.87
CA ASP A 658 67.37 -1.18 2.86
C ASP A 658 66.37 -1.54 4.00
N SER A 659 66.35 -2.86 4.12
CA SER A 659 65.69 -3.86 4.93
C SER A 659 65.59 -3.73 6.46
N ARG A 660 64.59 -4.47 6.97
CA ARG A 660 64.57 -5.34 8.18
C ARG A 660 64.48 -4.75 9.61
N ASP A 661 63.62 -5.48 10.34
CA ASP A 661 63.69 -5.91 11.73
C ASP A 661 63.12 -5.09 12.91
N ALA A 662 62.16 -5.78 13.56
CA ALA A 662 62.05 -6.05 15.00
C ALA A 662 61.62 -4.95 15.99
N SER A 663 60.52 -5.25 16.69
CA SER A 663 60.08 -4.79 18.01
C SER A 663 61.23 -4.79 19.05
N PRO A 664 61.17 -4.03 20.17
CA PRO A 664 60.31 -4.40 21.31
C PRO A 664 59.80 -3.25 22.22
N SER A 665 58.78 -3.58 23.03
CA SER A 665 58.35 -2.94 24.30
C SER A 665 59.50 -2.99 25.35
N PRO A 666 59.61 -2.17 26.43
CA PRO A 666 58.77 -2.30 27.64
C PRO A 666 58.70 -1.13 28.70
N TYR A 667 57.82 -1.34 29.70
CA TYR A 667 57.71 -0.74 31.07
C TYR A 667 57.24 0.72 31.25
N GLY A 668 56.38 1.10 32.21
CA GLY A 668 55.70 0.42 33.32
C GLY A 668 55.08 1.48 34.27
N GLY A 669 53.78 1.43 34.61
CA GLY A 669 53.23 1.09 35.95
C GLY A 669 53.15 2.33 36.89
N ARG A 670 52.07 2.66 37.63
CA ARG A 670 51.13 1.96 38.54
C ARG A 670 50.15 3.06 39.08
N ARG A 671 48.97 2.87 39.70
CA ARG A 671 48.22 1.74 40.31
C ARG A 671 46.75 2.16 40.62
N ALA A 672 45.85 1.15 40.63
CA ALA A 672 44.71 0.83 41.56
C ALA A 672 43.57 1.85 41.78
N GLU A 673 42.27 1.53 41.88
CA GLU A 673 41.44 0.40 42.39
C GLU A 673 39.98 0.73 41.93
N ASP A 674 38.95 -0.12 41.80
CA ASP A 674 38.73 -1.55 41.98
C ASP A 674 37.37 -1.94 41.33
N ALA A 675 37.13 -3.25 41.22
CA ALA A 675 35.85 -3.98 41.09
C ALA A 675 35.23 -4.26 39.70
N THR A 676 35.29 -5.55 39.36
CA THR A 676 34.78 -6.32 38.20
C THR A 676 33.36 -6.92 38.40
N PRO A 677 32.76 -7.56 37.37
CA PRO A 677 31.31 -7.66 37.13
C PRO A 677 30.71 -9.07 37.32
N SER A 678 29.39 -9.23 37.16
CA SER A 678 28.77 -10.55 36.93
C SER A 678 27.47 -10.49 36.10
N SER A 679 27.54 -11.09 34.91
CA SER A 679 26.64 -12.04 34.24
C SER A 679 25.17 -12.19 34.72
N TYR A 680 24.21 -12.05 33.80
CA TYR A 680 22.78 -12.36 34.00
C TYR A 680 22.31 -13.53 33.11
N ASP A 681 21.53 -14.43 33.70
CA ASP A 681 21.10 -15.76 33.23
C ASP A 681 19.60 -15.73 32.82
N PRO A 682 19.20 -16.23 31.63
CA PRO A 682 17.86 -16.04 31.09
C PRO A 682 16.92 -17.23 31.35
N LEU A 683 16.56 -17.52 32.61
CA LEU A 683 15.46 -18.43 32.95
C LEU A 683 14.77 -18.05 34.27
N LYS A 684 13.97 -16.98 34.28
CA LYS A 684 12.91 -16.77 35.28
C LYS A 684 11.68 -16.05 34.69
N LEU A 685 10.54 -16.75 34.72
CA LEU A 685 9.18 -16.18 34.59
C LEU A 685 8.89 -15.22 35.77
N PRO A 686 8.17 -14.10 35.55
CA PRO A 686 7.58 -13.34 36.65
C PRO A 686 6.06 -13.55 36.73
N THR A 687 5.64 -14.04 37.91
CA THR A 687 4.28 -14.03 38.45
C THR A 687 3.81 -12.62 38.82
N ASP A 688 2.50 -12.37 38.61
CA ASP A 688 1.56 -11.48 39.30
C ASP A 688 1.99 -10.09 39.82
N TYR A 689 1.24 -9.04 39.46
CA TYR A 689 0.50 -8.20 40.44
C TYR A 689 -0.45 -7.14 39.85
N ARG A 690 -1.70 -7.19 40.37
CA ARG A 690 -2.68 -6.13 40.74
C ARG A 690 -3.09 -5.02 39.78
N GLY A 691 -4.39 -5.03 39.42
CA GLY A 691 -5.13 -3.89 38.88
C GLY A 691 -5.63 -2.88 39.93
N PRO A 692 -6.19 -1.73 39.50
CA PRO A 692 -6.69 -0.69 40.39
C PRO A 692 -8.20 -0.78 40.66
N SER A 693 -8.55 -0.48 41.90
CA SER A 693 -9.88 -0.40 42.48
C SER A 693 -10.66 0.85 42.08
N LEU A 694 -11.98 0.66 42.01
CA LEU A 694 -13.06 1.66 41.96
C LEU A 694 -12.90 2.83 42.95
N ARG A 695 -13.09 4.05 42.43
CA ARG A 695 -13.93 5.10 43.02
C ARG A 695 -14.52 5.95 41.92
#